data_AF-A0A4D4LD85-F1
#
_entry.id   AF-A0A4D4LD85-F1
#
_cell.length_a   1.000
_cell.length_b   1.000
_cell.length_c   1.000
_cell.angle_alpha   90.00
_cell.angle_beta   90.00
_cell.angle_gamma   90.00
#
_symmetry.space_group_name_H-M   'P 1'
#
loop_
_entity.id
_entity.type
_entity.pdbx_description
1 polymer ?
#
loop_
_entity_poly.entity_id
_entity_poly.type
_entity_poly.pdbx_seq_one_letter_code
_entity_poly.pdbx_strand_id
1 'polypeptide(L)'
;MWTGGLNDTLDADGQFPYGRGDFGSFTLLARLTVDIPGHDLSGVNGYRRALDLAQGLVTSSYVHSGVTYRRRIFASHPDDAIVLHFTQSGGGRYTGSVTLEGTHGEKPSHAESFGASFPNGLRYGAAVTAYGSGGRVRVSGTRIGFSGCKDLTVVVSGDTNYAPDADSGYRDPTLDPEKLARTKVLAAARHSADTLLRTHIADYRRLYERFTLSLGTSTDAQRSLDTWERLTARARDGVPDPELEAAYLQFSRYLMISGSRDSLPLNLQGLWLDGNDPDWMGDYHTDINIQMNYWMADRAGLSPCFDAFADYCLAQLPSWARLTHDLFNDPRNRYRNSSGKVAGWTVAFSTNIHGGSGWWWHPASNAWLSNSLYEHYEYTQSRAYLAKIYPLLKGACEFWEARLLTTTLPGTSREVLIDDRDWSPEHGPQDAKGITYAQELVWALFGNFAAAAAELKQDTAYADTITSLRKKLYLPEVSPKTGRLQEWMSPDNLGETTHRHLSPLIGLFPGDRIRPDGSTPQEIVDGATALLTARGMNSFGWANAWRAACWARLKDADTAYRLVANNLRPSTDGSNGTAFNLFDIYEVEKGRGIFQIDANFGTPAAMSEMLLYSRPGHLELLPALPDAWAASGSVTGLAARGGFVVDLHWQQGAPTSVTIRSVGGRTTTVAHGSTSTTVRLEPGGSVTLKGFAR
;
A
#
# COMPACT_ATOMS: atom_id res chain seq x y z
N MET A 1 -8.96 12.08 9.05
CA MET A 1 -8.44 13.32 9.71
C MET A 1 -7.38 12.92 10.73
N TRP A 2 -6.49 13.82 11.18
CA TRP A 2 -5.43 13.50 12.15
C TRP A 2 -5.47 14.40 13.38
N THR A 3 -5.45 13.80 14.58
CA THR A 3 -5.63 14.53 15.85
C THR A 3 -4.35 15.15 16.42
N GLY A 4 -3.17 14.63 16.06
CA GLY A 4 -1.89 15.07 16.61
C GLY A 4 -1.18 16.15 15.80
N GLY A 5 0.03 16.51 16.20
CA GLY A 5 0.82 17.56 15.58
C GLY A 5 2.15 17.06 15.00
N LEU A 6 3.13 17.95 14.99
CA LEU A 6 4.48 17.69 14.52
C LEU A 6 5.26 16.71 15.42
N ASN A 7 4.84 16.48 16.66
CA ASN A 7 5.48 15.56 17.60
C ASN A 7 7.01 15.72 17.67
N ASP A 8 7.48 16.93 17.99
CA ASP A 8 8.89 17.35 17.88
C ASP A 8 9.65 17.36 19.21
N THR A 9 9.18 16.59 20.19
CA THR A 9 9.82 16.46 21.50
C THR A 9 10.12 14.99 21.79
N LEU A 10 11.32 14.73 22.33
CA LEU A 10 11.75 13.38 22.72
C LEU A 10 11.45 13.08 24.19
N ASP A 11 11.03 11.84 24.44
CA ASP A 11 10.85 11.23 25.76
C ASP A 11 12.18 11.04 26.51
N ALA A 12 12.10 10.53 27.74
CA ALA A 12 13.25 10.33 28.61
C ALA A 12 14.30 9.36 28.03
N ASP A 13 13.91 8.46 27.13
CA ASP A 13 14.77 7.50 26.43
C ASP A 13 15.29 8.01 25.06
N GLY A 14 15.04 9.28 24.76
CA GLY A 14 15.49 9.93 23.52
C GLY A 14 14.74 9.48 22.27
N GLN A 15 13.56 8.87 22.44
CA GLN A 15 12.65 8.46 21.36
C GLN A 15 11.42 9.36 21.35
N PHE A 16 10.54 9.22 20.36
CA PHE A 16 9.33 10.03 20.26
C PHE A 16 8.18 9.39 21.03
N PRO A 17 7.34 10.20 21.71
CA PRO A 17 6.13 9.67 22.32
C PRO A 17 5.21 9.12 21.23
N TYR A 18 4.54 8.01 21.53
CA TYR A 18 3.70 7.27 20.59
C TYR A 18 2.30 7.04 21.18
N GLY A 19 1.63 8.14 21.46
CA GLY A 19 0.30 8.19 22.04
C GLY A 19 -0.67 9.00 21.19
N ARG A 20 -1.96 8.80 21.45
CA ARG A 20 -3.04 9.53 20.78
C ARG A 20 -3.04 11.04 21.09
N GLY A 21 -2.47 11.42 22.24
CA GLY A 21 -2.44 12.81 22.72
C GLY A 21 -1.29 13.64 22.16
N ASP A 22 -0.18 13.00 21.80
CA ASP A 22 1.04 13.63 21.30
C ASP A 22 1.17 13.45 19.77
N PHE A 23 1.50 12.24 19.35
CA PHE A 23 1.66 11.82 17.96
C PHE A 23 0.36 11.95 17.17
N GLY A 24 -0.77 11.58 17.79
CA GLY A 24 -2.10 11.64 17.22
C GLY A 24 -2.60 10.32 16.64
N SER A 25 -3.80 10.35 16.08
CA SER A 25 -4.44 9.20 15.43
C SER A 25 -5.24 9.61 14.20
N PHE A 26 -5.30 8.72 13.23
CA PHE A 26 -6.27 8.76 12.15
C PHE A 26 -7.68 8.47 12.71
N THR A 27 -8.67 9.24 12.25
CA THR A 27 -10.01 9.28 12.85
C THR A 27 -11.12 9.48 11.81
N LEU A 28 -12.33 9.03 12.16
CA LEU A 28 -13.55 9.13 11.38
C LEU A 28 -14.07 10.56 11.31
N LEU A 29 -14.46 11.01 10.12
CA LEU A 29 -15.08 12.33 9.97
C LEU A 29 -16.50 12.39 10.54
N ALA A 30 -17.37 11.50 10.07
CA ALA A 30 -18.79 11.56 10.35
C ALA A 30 -19.43 10.17 10.22
N ARG A 31 -20.60 10.01 10.84
CA ARG A 31 -21.53 8.92 10.62
C ARG A 31 -22.75 9.43 9.87
N LEU A 32 -23.01 8.86 8.69
CA LEU A 32 -24.24 9.08 7.94
C LEU A 32 -25.18 7.90 8.15
N THR A 33 -26.38 8.16 8.65
CA THR A 33 -27.43 7.16 8.81
C THR A 33 -28.61 7.48 7.91
N VAL A 34 -29.06 6.50 7.11
CA VAL A 34 -30.33 6.57 6.37
C VAL A 34 -31.28 5.52 6.94
N ASP A 35 -32.19 5.99 7.79
CA ASP A 35 -33.18 5.15 8.46
C ASP A 35 -34.43 4.99 7.59
N ILE A 36 -34.91 3.75 7.45
CA ILE A 36 -36.12 3.40 6.68
C ILE A 36 -36.96 2.43 7.53
N PRO A 37 -37.69 2.93 8.55
CA PRO A 37 -38.34 2.08 9.57
C PRO A 37 -39.31 1.05 9.02
N GLY A 38 -39.94 1.33 7.87
CA GLY A 38 -40.90 0.41 7.25
C GLY A 38 -40.26 -0.84 6.64
N HIS A 39 -38.94 -0.91 6.55
CA HIS A 39 -38.20 -1.99 5.87
C HIS A 39 -37.46 -2.87 6.89
N ASP A 40 -38.19 -3.44 7.84
CA ASP A 40 -37.61 -4.36 8.83
C ASP A 40 -37.09 -5.66 8.17
N LEU A 41 -36.01 -6.21 8.74
CA LEU A 41 -35.34 -7.41 8.23
C LEU A 41 -36.29 -8.62 8.17
N SER A 42 -37.24 -8.74 9.11
CA SER A 42 -38.22 -9.83 9.12
C SER A 42 -39.19 -9.80 7.91
N GLY A 43 -39.37 -8.61 7.31
CA GLY A 43 -40.24 -8.39 6.16
C GLY A 43 -39.51 -8.35 4.82
N VAL A 44 -38.23 -8.72 4.79
CA VAL A 44 -37.37 -8.65 3.61
C VAL A 44 -37.02 -10.04 3.09
N ASN A 45 -37.12 -10.25 1.78
CA ASN A 45 -36.76 -11.50 1.10
C ASN A 45 -35.77 -11.25 -0.05
N GLY A 46 -35.06 -12.30 -0.47
CA GLY A 46 -34.18 -12.25 -1.64
C GLY A 46 -33.07 -11.20 -1.54
N TYR A 47 -32.56 -10.96 -0.34
CA TYR A 47 -31.52 -9.97 -0.10
C TYR A 47 -30.22 -10.39 -0.82
N ARG A 48 -29.61 -9.43 -1.51
CA ARG A 48 -28.28 -9.57 -2.10
C ARG A 48 -27.52 -8.26 -1.94
N ARG A 49 -26.23 -8.36 -1.66
CA ARG A 49 -25.28 -7.23 -1.73
C ARG A 49 -24.06 -7.62 -2.55
N ALA A 50 -23.46 -6.65 -3.23
CA ALA A 50 -22.24 -6.84 -4.00
C ALA A 50 -21.43 -5.55 -4.04
N LEU A 51 -20.11 -5.69 -4.04
CA LEU A 51 -19.18 -4.67 -4.51
C LEU A 51 -18.76 -5.06 -5.93
N ASP A 52 -19.10 -4.23 -6.91
CA ASP A 52 -18.60 -4.37 -8.27
C ASP A 52 -17.22 -3.71 -8.37
N LEU A 53 -16.17 -4.53 -8.36
CA LEU A 53 -14.79 -4.08 -8.45
C LEU A 53 -14.50 -3.33 -9.76
N ALA A 54 -15.20 -3.63 -10.86
CA ALA A 54 -14.96 -2.97 -12.14
C ALA A 54 -15.58 -1.57 -12.23
N GLN A 55 -16.48 -1.24 -11.30
CA GLN A 55 -17.20 0.03 -11.27
C GLN A 55 -16.96 0.84 -10.00
N GLY A 56 -16.33 0.26 -8.97
CA GLY A 56 -16.24 0.88 -7.65
C GLY A 56 -17.64 1.18 -7.09
N LEU A 57 -18.59 0.25 -7.27
CA LEU A 57 -20.01 0.46 -6.97
C LEU A 57 -20.51 -0.61 -6.00
N VAL A 58 -21.03 -0.17 -4.86
CA VAL A 58 -21.77 -1.05 -3.94
C VAL A 58 -23.23 -1.08 -4.34
N THR A 59 -23.78 -2.28 -4.46
CA THR A 59 -25.21 -2.50 -4.72
C THR A 59 -25.82 -3.38 -3.65
N SER A 60 -27.05 -3.09 -3.27
CA SER A 60 -27.91 -4.04 -2.57
C SER A 60 -29.30 -4.07 -3.17
N SER A 61 -29.92 -5.24 -3.18
CA SER A 61 -31.29 -5.44 -3.65
C SER A 61 -32.04 -6.38 -2.74
N TYR A 62 -33.33 -6.14 -2.58
CA TYR A 62 -34.20 -6.98 -1.76
C TYR A 62 -35.67 -6.75 -2.11
N VAL A 63 -36.53 -7.68 -1.71
CA VAL A 63 -37.98 -7.59 -1.90
C VAL A 63 -38.65 -7.33 -0.56
N HIS A 64 -39.54 -6.34 -0.52
CA HIS A 64 -40.38 -6.04 0.63
C HIS A 64 -41.80 -5.75 0.16
N SER A 65 -42.79 -6.45 0.72
CA SER A 65 -44.21 -6.32 0.35
C SER A 65 -44.48 -6.42 -1.17
N GLY A 66 -43.81 -7.34 -1.86
CA GLY A 66 -43.94 -7.56 -3.31
C GLY A 66 -43.23 -6.53 -4.20
N VAL A 67 -42.54 -5.54 -3.60
CA VAL A 67 -41.78 -4.51 -4.32
C VAL A 67 -40.28 -4.82 -4.23
N THR A 68 -39.59 -4.74 -5.35
CA THR A 68 -38.13 -4.86 -5.40
C THR A 68 -37.49 -3.50 -5.14
N TYR A 69 -36.67 -3.41 -4.11
CA TYR A 69 -35.90 -2.22 -3.75
C TYR A 69 -34.43 -2.42 -4.10
N ARG A 70 -33.76 -1.36 -4.55
CA ARG A 70 -32.34 -1.35 -4.91
C ARG A 70 -31.65 -0.12 -4.35
N ARG A 71 -30.46 -0.31 -3.78
CA ARG A 71 -29.56 0.76 -3.31
C ARG A 71 -28.26 0.68 -4.11
N ARG A 72 -27.80 1.82 -4.61
CA ARG A 72 -26.49 2.02 -5.26
C ARG A 72 -25.69 3.00 -4.40
N ILE A 73 -24.45 2.68 -4.06
CA ILE A 73 -23.57 3.54 -3.24
C ILE A 73 -22.18 3.59 -3.88
N PHE A 74 -21.65 4.80 -4.08
CA PHE A 74 -20.33 5.03 -4.65
C PHE A 74 -19.73 6.34 -4.13
N ALA A 75 -18.40 6.41 -4.07
CA ALA A 75 -17.63 7.61 -3.75
C ALA A 75 -17.05 8.18 -5.04
N SER A 76 -17.67 9.23 -5.58
CA SER A 76 -17.29 9.83 -6.85
C SER A 76 -16.11 10.77 -6.67
N HIS A 77 -14.95 10.40 -7.23
CA HIS A 77 -13.76 11.25 -7.25
C HIS A 77 -14.00 12.57 -8.03
N PRO A 78 -14.60 12.55 -9.24
CA PRO A 78 -14.84 13.79 -10.00
C PRO A 78 -15.85 14.76 -9.37
N ASP A 79 -16.79 14.25 -8.56
CA ASP A 79 -17.82 15.07 -7.91
C ASP A 79 -17.50 15.38 -6.43
N ASP A 80 -16.40 14.82 -5.90
CA ASP A 80 -15.93 14.98 -4.53
C ASP A 80 -17.02 14.73 -3.48
N ALA A 81 -17.76 13.63 -3.66
CA ALA A 81 -18.90 13.26 -2.84
C ALA A 81 -19.19 11.75 -2.84
N ILE A 82 -19.76 11.27 -1.73
CA ILE A 82 -20.36 9.94 -1.64
C ILE A 82 -21.85 10.05 -1.94
N VAL A 83 -22.33 9.21 -2.86
CA VAL A 83 -23.72 9.22 -3.34
C VAL A 83 -24.38 7.90 -2.96
N LEU A 84 -25.53 8.00 -2.30
CA LEU A 84 -26.42 6.88 -2.02
C LEU A 84 -27.70 7.10 -2.82
N HIS A 85 -28.06 6.15 -3.68
CA HIS A 85 -29.23 6.28 -4.54
C HIS A 85 -30.13 5.05 -4.46
N PHE A 86 -31.36 5.28 -4.01
CA PHE A 86 -32.35 4.26 -3.67
C PHE A 86 -33.51 4.31 -4.65
N THR A 87 -33.88 3.15 -5.19
CA THR A 87 -34.89 2.98 -6.23
C THR A 87 -35.78 1.78 -5.95
N GLN A 88 -36.94 1.72 -6.57
CA GLN A 88 -37.86 0.59 -6.47
C GLN A 88 -38.47 0.23 -7.83
N SER A 89 -38.91 -1.02 -7.94
CA SER A 89 -39.76 -1.53 -9.01
C SER A 89 -40.93 -2.31 -8.40
N GLY A 90 -42.16 -2.00 -8.82
CA GLY A 90 -43.39 -2.59 -8.25
C GLY A 90 -44.31 -1.58 -7.53
N GLY A 91 -43.94 -0.30 -7.48
CA GLY A 91 -44.80 0.78 -7.00
C GLY A 91 -44.62 1.18 -5.53
N GLY A 92 -43.56 0.72 -4.86
CA GLY A 92 -43.27 1.06 -3.47
C GLY A 92 -42.86 2.52 -3.23
N ARG A 93 -42.69 2.87 -1.96
CA ARG A 93 -42.27 4.20 -1.51
C ARG A 93 -41.25 4.11 -0.38
N TYR A 94 -40.47 5.17 -0.22
CA TYR A 94 -39.52 5.39 0.86
C TYR A 94 -40.04 6.45 1.81
N THR A 95 -40.04 6.14 3.11
CA THR A 95 -40.33 7.05 4.22
C THR A 95 -39.33 6.78 5.34
N GLY A 96 -38.75 7.84 5.91
CA GLY A 96 -37.70 7.72 6.90
C GLY A 96 -36.93 9.02 7.12
N SER A 97 -35.68 8.91 7.56
CA SER A 97 -34.83 10.07 7.82
C SER A 97 -33.36 9.85 7.47
N VAL A 98 -32.66 10.94 7.18
CA VAL A 98 -31.21 11.01 7.04
C VAL A 98 -30.67 11.83 8.21
N THR A 99 -29.64 11.31 8.88
CA THR A 99 -28.93 11.98 9.96
C THR A 99 -27.44 11.99 9.67
N LEU A 100 -26.80 13.15 9.84
CA LEU A 100 -25.36 13.33 9.77
C LEU A 100 -24.84 13.70 11.17
N GLU A 101 -24.00 12.84 11.73
CA GLU A 101 -23.40 13.01 13.06
C GLU A 101 -21.88 13.11 12.94
N GLY A 102 -21.27 14.06 13.64
CA GLY A 102 -19.83 14.03 13.85
C GLY A 102 -19.42 12.92 14.83
N THR A 103 -18.14 12.56 14.86
CA THR A 103 -17.66 11.43 15.69
C THR A 103 -16.82 11.86 16.90
N HIS A 104 -16.67 13.17 17.12
CA HIS A 104 -15.85 13.78 18.17
C HIS A 104 -16.64 14.69 19.13
N GLY A 105 -17.96 14.48 19.23
CA GLY A 105 -18.82 15.22 20.16
C GLY A 105 -19.29 16.58 19.62
N GLU A 106 -19.22 16.76 18.30
CA GLU A 106 -19.75 17.90 17.58
C GLU A 106 -21.25 18.03 17.84
N LYS A 107 -21.72 19.26 18.05
CA LYS A 107 -23.15 19.55 18.21
C LYS A 107 -23.65 20.16 16.90
N PRO A 108 -24.35 19.40 16.04
CA PRO A 108 -24.82 19.94 14.76
C PRO A 108 -25.79 21.08 15.03
N SER A 109 -25.46 22.27 14.53
CA SER A 109 -26.37 23.43 14.50
C SER A 109 -27.41 23.32 13.39
N HIS A 110 -27.11 22.51 12.36
CA HIS A 110 -27.95 22.27 11.19
C HIS A 110 -28.04 20.76 10.90
N ALA A 111 -29.19 20.29 10.41
CA ALA A 111 -29.35 18.89 9.99
C ALA A 111 -28.45 18.47 8.83
N GLU A 112 -28.03 19.46 8.04
CA GLU A 112 -27.40 19.29 6.73
C GLU A 112 -25.89 19.53 6.76
N SER A 113 -25.33 20.07 7.86
CA SER A 113 -23.89 20.29 7.98
C SER A 113 -23.43 20.51 9.41
N PHE A 114 -22.14 20.29 9.64
CA PHE A 114 -21.43 20.74 10.83
C PHE A 114 -19.99 21.12 10.47
N GLY A 115 -19.40 22.00 11.28
CA GLY A 115 -17.99 22.34 11.28
C GLY A 115 -17.43 22.32 12.70
N ALA A 116 -16.17 21.90 12.83
CA ALA A 116 -15.48 21.81 14.11
C ALA A 116 -13.96 21.95 13.93
N SER A 117 -13.24 21.94 15.05
CA SER A 117 -11.78 22.00 15.09
C SER A 117 -11.23 21.04 16.14
N PHE A 118 -10.12 20.37 15.84
CA PHE A 118 -9.36 19.65 16.84
C PHE A 118 -8.50 20.60 17.70
N PRO A 119 -8.04 20.16 18.89
CA PRO A 119 -7.12 20.93 19.73
C PRO A 119 -5.81 21.32 19.01
N ASN A 120 -5.36 20.52 18.05
CA ASN A 120 -4.19 20.82 17.22
C ASN A 120 -4.45 21.94 16.18
N GLY A 121 -5.66 22.49 16.11
CA GLY A 121 -6.05 23.55 15.17
C GLY A 121 -6.49 23.08 13.77
N LEU A 122 -6.53 21.77 13.50
CA LEU A 122 -7.10 21.24 12.26
C LEU A 122 -8.62 21.48 12.27
N ARG A 123 -9.11 22.29 11.33
CA ARG A 123 -10.53 22.50 11.09
C ARG A 123 -11.05 21.43 10.14
N TYR A 124 -12.28 20.99 10.36
CA TYR A 124 -12.96 20.03 9.51
C TYR A 124 -14.46 20.28 9.49
N GLY A 125 -15.14 19.71 8.50
CA GLY A 125 -16.57 19.84 8.36
C GLY A 125 -17.13 18.81 7.39
N ALA A 126 -18.42 18.54 7.55
CA ALA A 126 -19.16 17.65 6.68
C ALA A 126 -20.52 18.24 6.35
N ALA A 127 -21.07 17.87 5.20
CA ALA A 127 -22.40 18.25 4.79
C ALA A 127 -23.11 17.11 4.09
N VAL A 128 -24.44 17.11 4.18
CA VAL A 128 -25.33 16.17 3.52
C VAL A 128 -26.48 16.93 2.87
N THR A 129 -26.92 16.46 1.70
CA THR A 129 -28.19 16.86 1.12
C THR A 129 -28.95 15.62 0.63
N ALA A 130 -30.28 15.72 0.57
CA ALA A 130 -31.12 14.65 0.08
C ALA A 130 -32.27 15.18 -0.77
N TYR A 131 -32.63 14.43 -1.81
CA TYR A 131 -33.74 14.74 -2.71
C TYR A 131 -34.39 13.44 -3.22
N GLY A 132 -35.63 13.52 -3.68
CA GLY A 132 -36.36 12.36 -4.19
C GLY A 132 -37.67 12.75 -4.87
N SER A 133 -38.21 11.88 -5.71
CA SER A 133 -39.43 12.17 -6.48
C SER A 133 -40.72 11.60 -5.86
N GLY A 134 -41.88 12.15 -6.23
CA GLY A 134 -43.21 11.62 -5.88
C GLY A 134 -43.66 11.79 -4.41
N GLY A 135 -42.77 12.24 -3.53
CA GLY A 135 -43.01 12.46 -2.10
C GLY A 135 -42.51 13.84 -1.65
N ARG A 136 -42.12 13.95 -0.37
CA ARG A 136 -41.55 15.17 0.22
C ARG A 136 -40.24 14.87 0.93
N VAL A 137 -39.26 15.74 0.76
CA VAL A 137 -38.00 15.75 1.52
C VAL A 137 -37.87 17.12 2.19
N ARG A 138 -37.63 17.16 3.50
CA ARG A 138 -37.55 18.41 4.29
C ARG A 138 -36.57 18.28 5.44
N VAL A 139 -35.86 19.36 5.73
CA VAL A 139 -35.12 19.52 6.98
C VAL A 139 -36.11 19.63 8.15
N SER A 140 -35.84 18.88 9.23
CA SER A 140 -36.65 18.86 10.45
C SER A 140 -35.72 18.78 11.67
N GLY A 141 -35.44 19.92 12.30
CA GLY A 141 -34.49 19.99 13.41
C GLY A 141 -33.08 19.60 12.94
N THR A 142 -32.53 18.53 13.52
CA THR A 142 -31.19 17.99 13.23
C THR A 142 -31.19 16.81 12.24
N ARG A 143 -32.31 16.53 11.56
CA ARG A 143 -32.42 15.46 10.55
C ARG A 143 -33.10 15.93 9.27
N ILE A 144 -32.88 15.21 8.18
CA ILE A 144 -33.63 15.38 6.93
C ILE A 144 -34.69 14.28 6.86
N GLY A 145 -35.96 14.64 6.96
CA GLY A 145 -37.08 13.70 6.82
C GLY A 145 -37.50 13.54 5.37
N PHE A 146 -37.80 12.31 4.95
CA PHE A 146 -38.41 12.01 3.65
C PHE A 146 -39.67 11.16 3.83
N SER A 147 -40.70 11.42 3.03
CA SER A 147 -41.99 10.73 3.15
C SER A 147 -42.62 10.51 1.77
N GLY A 148 -42.99 9.26 1.51
CA GLY A 148 -43.72 8.87 0.31
C GLY A 148 -42.90 9.04 -0.99
N CYS A 149 -41.57 8.97 -0.94
CA CYS A 149 -40.73 9.17 -2.12
C CYS A 149 -40.65 7.90 -2.98
N LYS A 150 -40.69 8.01 -4.31
CA LYS A 150 -40.51 6.88 -5.24
C LYS A 150 -39.05 6.46 -5.37
N ASP A 151 -38.15 7.40 -5.18
CA ASP A 151 -36.70 7.26 -5.15
C ASP A 151 -36.14 8.23 -4.10
N LEU A 152 -34.91 7.99 -3.66
CA LEU A 152 -34.20 8.86 -2.74
C LEU A 152 -32.72 8.89 -3.15
N THR A 153 -32.17 10.08 -3.31
CA THR A 153 -30.73 10.29 -3.43
C THR A 153 -30.25 11.08 -2.23
N VAL A 154 -29.18 10.60 -1.61
CA VAL A 154 -28.45 11.28 -0.53
C VAL A 154 -27.02 11.50 -1.01
N VAL A 155 -26.52 12.72 -0.83
CA VAL A 155 -25.15 13.10 -1.20
C VAL A 155 -24.47 13.63 0.06
N VAL A 156 -23.30 13.11 0.40
CA VAL A 156 -22.48 13.53 1.55
C VAL A 156 -21.06 13.86 1.09
N SER A 157 -20.47 14.90 1.66
CA SER A 157 -19.07 15.26 1.43
C SER A 157 -18.47 15.81 2.71
N GLY A 158 -17.14 15.76 2.79
CA GLY A 158 -16.33 16.21 3.91
C GLY A 158 -15.14 17.01 3.43
N ASP A 159 -14.61 17.86 4.31
CA ASP A 159 -13.34 18.52 4.04
C ASP A 159 -12.58 18.83 5.33
N THR A 160 -11.30 19.20 5.18
CA THR A 160 -10.47 19.77 6.24
C THR A 160 -9.76 21.01 5.72
N ASN A 161 -9.10 21.75 6.61
CA ASN A 161 -8.18 22.81 6.18
C ASN A 161 -6.72 22.34 6.10
N TYR A 162 -6.49 21.02 6.00
CA TYR A 162 -5.15 20.46 5.80
C TYR A 162 -4.52 20.99 4.51
N ALA A 163 -3.23 21.34 4.58
CA ALA A 163 -2.42 21.67 3.42
C ALA A 163 -1.08 20.92 3.51
N PRO A 164 -0.57 20.32 2.42
CA PRO A 164 0.70 19.59 2.43
C PRO A 164 1.90 20.55 2.34
N ASP A 165 2.00 21.49 3.29
CA ASP A 165 3.03 22.51 3.33
C ASP A 165 3.52 22.74 4.77
N ALA A 166 4.78 22.39 5.03
CA ALA A 166 5.40 22.52 6.34
C ALA A 166 5.49 23.98 6.82
N ASP A 167 5.70 24.94 5.91
CA ASP A 167 5.85 26.36 6.27
C ASP A 167 4.54 26.97 6.77
N SER A 168 3.41 26.46 6.26
CA SER A 168 2.06 26.80 6.74
C SER A 168 1.66 26.08 8.05
N GLY A 169 2.52 25.22 8.59
CA GLY A 169 2.14 24.32 9.68
C GLY A 169 1.08 23.29 9.25
N TYR A 170 1.15 22.88 7.98
CA TYR A 170 0.25 21.93 7.32
C TYR A 170 -1.23 22.33 7.28
N ARG A 171 -1.51 23.63 7.26
CA ARG A 171 -2.86 24.17 7.35
C ARG A 171 -3.02 25.39 6.46
N ASP A 172 -4.10 25.43 5.70
CA ASP A 172 -4.52 26.64 4.99
C ASP A 172 -5.63 27.33 5.80
N PRO A 173 -5.36 28.48 6.46
CA PRO A 173 -6.37 29.18 7.25
C PRO A 173 -7.48 29.82 6.40
N THR A 174 -7.30 29.94 5.08
CA THR A 174 -8.29 30.51 4.17
C THR A 174 -9.43 29.53 3.84
N LEU A 175 -9.23 28.23 4.08
CA LEU A 175 -10.23 27.21 3.85
C LEU A 175 -11.26 27.17 4.99
N ASP A 176 -12.54 27.08 4.60
CA ASP A 176 -13.67 26.87 5.50
C ASP A 176 -14.32 25.51 5.19
N PRO A 177 -13.95 24.44 5.92
CA PRO A 177 -14.31 23.07 5.57
C PRO A 177 -15.82 22.80 5.53
N GLU A 178 -16.59 23.38 6.46
CA GLU A 178 -18.05 23.22 6.44
C GLU A 178 -18.66 23.84 5.18
N LYS A 179 -18.22 25.06 4.82
CA LYS A 179 -18.68 25.74 3.60
C LYS A 179 -18.28 25.00 2.33
N LEU A 180 -17.07 24.44 2.29
CA LEU A 180 -16.59 23.62 1.17
C LEU A 180 -17.46 22.36 1.02
N ALA A 181 -17.68 21.61 2.10
CA ALA A 181 -18.53 20.42 2.09
C ALA A 181 -19.96 20.75 1.60
N ARG A 182 -20.56 21.85 2.10
CA ARG A 182 -21.89 22.32 1.64
C ARG A 182 -21.89 22.65 0.14
N THR A 183 -20.84 23.29 -0.35
CA THR A 183 -20.70 23.64 -1.77
C THR A 183 -20.64 22.38 -2.64
N LYS A 184 -19.85 21.39 -2.24
CA LYS A 184 -19.68 20.11 -2.95
C LYS A 184 -21.01 19.35 -3.04
N VAL A 185 -21.70 19.14 -1.92
CA VAL A 185 -22.98 18.39 -1.94
C VAL A 185 -24.07 19.09 -2.76
N LEU A 186 -24.14 20.43 -2.70
CA LEU A 186 -25.10 21.21 -3.49
C LEU A 186 -24.75 21.25 -4.97
N ALA A 187 -23.47 21.21 -5.34
CA ALA A 187 -23.03 21.12 -6.73
C ALA A 187 -23.40 19.74 -7.32
N ALA A 188 -23.06 18.65 -6.64
CA ALA A 188 -23.41 17.31 -7.05
C ALA A 188 -24.94 17.11 -7.16
N ALA A 189 -25.73 17.69 -6.24
CA ALA A 189 -27.19 17.61 -6.26
C ALA A 189 -27.86 18.33 -7.44
N ARG A 190 -27.13 19.12 -8.23
CA ARG A 190 -27.63 19.70 -9.51
C ARG A 190 -27.73 18.65 -10.61
N HIS A 191 -27.09 17.49 -10.43
CA HIS A 191 -27.08 16.40 -11.39
C HIS A 191 -27.94 15.24 -10.91
N SER A 192 -28.50 14.49 -11.86
CA SER A 192 -29.20 13.25 -11.54
C SER A 192 -28.23 12.19 -11.01
N ALA A 193 -28.70 11.29 -10.15
CA ALA A 193 -27.89 10.18 -9.64
C ALA A 193 -27.30 9.30 -10.75
N ASP A 194 -28.01 9.11 -11.87
CA ASP A 194 -27.48 8.37 -13.03
C ASP A 194 -26.39 9.13 -13.77
N THR A 195 -26.42 10.48 -13.77
CA THR A 195 -25.31 11.29 -14.30
C THR A 195 -24.08 11.16 -13.40
N LEU A 196 -24.24 11.33 -12.08
CA LEU A 196 -23.16 11.17 -11.11
C LEU A 196 -22.52 9.77 -11.22
N LEU A 197 -23.35 8.73 -11.32
CA LEU A 197 -22.85 7.36 -11.48
C LEU A 197 -22.07 7.17 -12.79
N ARG A 198 -22.53 7.74 -13.91
CA ARG A 198 -21.79 7.65 -15.19
C ARG A 198 -20.45 8.36 -15.11
N THR A 199 -20.40 9.53 -14.49
CA THR A 199 -19.15 10.29 -14.30
C THR A 199 -18.17 9.51 -13.42
N HIS A 200 -18.63 8.99 -12.28
CA HIS A 200 -17.87 8.12 -11.39
C HIS A 200 -17.28 6.91 -12.13
N ILE A 201 -18.14 6.14 -12.82
CA ILE A 201 -17.72 4.93 -13.53
C ILE A 201 -16.70 5.26 -14.63
N ALA A 202 -16.89 6.36 -15.36
CA ALA A 202 -15.96 6.75 -16.42
C ALA A 202 -14.57 7.10 -15.87
N ASP A 203 -14.48 7.81 -14.74
CA ASP A 203 -13.20 8.08 -14.09
C ASP A 203 -12.56 6.78 -13.54
N TYR A 204 -13.34 5.98 -12.80
CA TYR A 204 -12.87 4.75 -12.18
C TYR A 204 -12.33 3.74 -13.21
N ARG A 205 -13.09 3.50 -14.29
CA ARG A 205 -12.74 2.51 -15.33
C ARG A 205 -11.47 2.88 -16.07
N ARG A 206 -11.16 4.16 -16.24
CA ARG A 206 -9.89 4.62 -16.86
C ARG A 206 -8.64 4.10 -16.13
N LEU A 207 -8.76 3.84 -14.82
CA LEU A 207 -7.71 3.19 -14.04
C LEU A 207 -7.91 1.68 -13.98
N TYR A 208 -9.14 1.23 -13.71
CA TYR A 208 -9.42 -0.20 -13.55
C TYR A 208 -9.12 -1.02 -14.81
N GLU A 209 -9.47 -0.54 -16.01
CA GLU A 209 -9.32 -1.27 -17.27
C GLU A 209 -7.88 -1.37 -17.78
N ARG A 210 -6.93 -0.71 -17.12
CA ARG A 210 -5.51 -0.79 -17.47
C ARG A 210 -4.90 -2.17 -17.25
N PHE A 211 -5.55 -3.02 -16.47
CA PHE A 211 -5.05 -4.33 -16.12
C PHE A 211 -6.18 -5.36 -16.09
N THR A 212 -5.96 -6.50 -16.75
CA THR A 212 -6.89 -7.63 -16.73
C THR A 212 -6.14 -8.91 -16.39
N LEU A 213 -6.80 -9.83 -15.68
CA LEU A 213 -6.21 -11.07 -15.21
C LEU A 213 -7.22 -12.21 -15.32
N SER A 214 -6.75 -13.33 -15.85
CA SER A 214 -7.41 -14.63 -15.78
C SER A 214 -6.37 -15.66 -15.35
N LEU A 215 -6.63 -16.31 -14.21
CA LEU A 215 -5.79 -17.39 -13.67
C LEU A 215 -6.35 -18.79 -14.01
N GLY A 216 -7.44 -18.84 -14.76
CA GLY A 216 -8.22 -20.06 -15.02
C GLY A 216 -9.72 -19.82 -14.83
N THR A 217 -10.48 -20.91 -14.84
CA THR A 217 -11.94 -20.92 -14.67
C THR A 217 -12.29 -21.70 -13.42
N SER A 218 -13.04 -21.09 -12.50
CA SER A 218 -13.61 -21.81 -11.36
C SER A 218 -14.75 -22.72 -11.81
N THR A 219 -14.99 -23.79 -11.06
CA THR A 219 -16.10 -24.71 -11.30
C THR A 219 -17.46 -24.03 -11.13
N ASP A 220 -18.50 -24.59 -11.75
CA ASP A 220 -19.88 -24.10 -11.57
C ASP A 220 -20.32 -24.12 -10.10
N ALA A 221 -19.85 -25.11 -9.34
CA ALA A 221 -20.07 -25.20 -7.90
C ALA A 221 -19.46 -23.99 -7.17
N GLN A 222 -18.19 -23.66 -7.43
CA GLN A 222 -17.54 -22.47 -6.84
C GLN A 222 -18.24 -21.16 -7.24
N ARG A 223 -18.66 -21.03 -8.51
CA ARG A 223 -19.36 -19.83 -9.01
C ARG A 223 -20.76 -19.65 -8.44
N SER A 224 -21.37 -20.70 -7.90
CA SER A 224 -22.69 -20.64 -7.25
C SER A 224 -22.66 -20.10 -5.82
N LEU A 225 -21.48 -20.10 -5.18
CA LEU A 225 -21.25 -19.67 -3.80
C LEU A 225 -21.02 -18.16 -3.70
N ASP A 226 -21.33 -17.58 -2.54
CA ASP A 226 -20.90 -16.22 -2.24
C ASP A 226 -19.40 -16.15 -1.87
N THR A 227 -18.85 -14.93 -1.78
CA THR A 227 -17.42 -14.72 -1.50
C THR A 227 -16.95 -15.42 -0.23
N TRP A 228 -17.74 -15.40 0.84
CA TRP A 228 -17.37 -15.99 2.12
C TRP A 228 -17.39 -17.51 2.07
N GLU A 229 -18.42 -18.07 1.42
CA GLU A 229 -18.53 -19.51 1.19
C GLU A 229 -17.40 -20.03 0.30
N ARG A 230 -16.96 -19.25 -0.71
CA ARG A 230 -15.79 -19.61 -1.55
C ARG A 230 -14.49 -19.64 -0.75
N LEU A 231 -14.22 -18.62 0.07
CA LEU A 231 -13.05 -18.60 0.96
C LEU A 231 -13.06 -19.82 1.90
N THR A 232 -14.22 -20.11 2.47
CA THR A 232 -14.42 -21.24 3.40
C THR A 232 -14.21 -22.59 2.72
N ALA A 233 -14.82 -22.80 1.55
CA ALA A 233 -14.66 -24.03 0.77
C ALA A 233 -13.21 -24.24 0.33
N ARG A 234 -12.56 -23.18 -0.18
CA ARG A 234 -11.14 -23.24 -0.58
C ARG A 234 -10.24 -23.65 0.59
N ALA A 235 -10.42 -23.04 1.76
CA ALA A 235 -9.61 -23.37 2.94
C ALA A 235 -9.88 -24.78 3.50
N ARG A 236 -11.13 -25.24 3.44
CA ARG A 236 -11.54 -26.58 3.89
C ARG A 236 -11.02 -27.69 2.96
N ASP A 237 -11.17 -27.49 1.65
CA ASP A 237 -10.99 -28.56 0.66
C ASP A 237 -9.60 -28.54 0.02
N GLY A 238 -8.88 -27.42 0.10
CA GLY A 238 -7.55 -27.23 -0.51
C GLY A 238 -7.59 -27.15 -2.04
N VAL A 239 -8.79 -27.09 -2.65
CA VAL A 239 -8.97 -27.00 -4.10
C VAL A 239 -8.79 -25.55 -4.55
N PRO A 240 -7.90 -25.27 -5.53
CA PRO A 240 -7.74 -23.92 -6.07
C PRO A 240 -9.05 -23.32 -6.58
N ASP A 241 -9.17 -22.00 -6.39
CA ASP A 241 -10.29 -21.22 -6.92
C ASP A 241 -9.72 -20.02 -7.72
N PRO A 242 -9.43 -20.21 -9.03
CA PRO A 242 -8.69 -19.22 -9.82
C PRO A 242 -9.40 -17.86 -9.95
N GLU A 243 -10.74 -17.81 -10.02
CA GLU A 243 -11.43 -16.52 -10.11
C GLU A 243 -11.55 -15.83 -8.75
N LEU A 244 -11.58 -16.57 -7.63
CA LEU A 244 -11.49 -15.97 -6.29
C LEU A 244 -10.11 -15.33 -6.09
N GLU A 245 -9.06 -16.03 -6.48
CA GLU A 245 -7.68 -15.55 -6.40
C GLU A 245 -7.47 -14.33 -7.31
N ALA A 246 -7.98 -14.37 -8.55
CA ALA A 246 -7.97 -13.21 -9.44
C ALA A 246 -8.80 -12.03 -8.88
N ALA A 247 -9.93 -12.31 -8.23
CA ALA A 247 -10.74 -11.29 -7.56
C ALA A 247 -10.00 -10.65 -6.38
N TYR A 248 -9.22 -11.40 -5.62
CA TYR A 248 -8.40 -10.87 -4.53
C TYR A 248 -7.32 -9.90 -5.04
N LEU A 249 -6.67 -10.23 -6.17
CA LEU A 249 -5.75 -9.29 -6.83
C LEU A 249 -6.47 -8.05 -7.36
N GLN A 250 -7.64 -8.20 -7.99
CA GLN A 250 -8.43 -7.06 -8.44
C GLN A 250 -8.96 -6.22 -7.27
N PHE A 251 -9.18 -6.82 -6.10
CA PHE A 251 -9.57 -6.12 -4.89
C PHE A 251 -8.45 -5.19 -4.41
N SER A 252 -7.19 -5.62 -4.46
CA SER A 252 -6.01 -4.76 -4.25
C SER A 252 -6.04 -3.50 -5.13
N ARG A 253 -6.30 -3.68 -6.43
CA ARG A 253 -6.42 -2.57 -7.38
C ARG A 253 -7.58 -1.65 -7.04
N TYR A 254 -8.73 -2.22 -6.64
CA TYR A 254 -9.86 -1.45 -6.15
C TYR A 254 -9.47 -0.58 -4.94
N LEU A 255 -8.78 -1.15 -3.93
CA LEU A 255 -8.34 -0.40 -2.75
C LEU A 255 -7.41 0.77 -3.12
N MET A 256 -6.44 0.53 -4.01
CA MET A 256 -5.53 1.56 -4.49
C MET A 256 -6.27 2.69 -5.24
N ILE A 257 -7.15 2.35 -6.19
CA ILE A 257 -7.94 3.33 -6.95
C ILE A 257 -8.87 4.12 -6.01
N SER A 258 -9.39 3.48 -4.97
CA SER A 258 -10.35 4.11 -4.05
C SER A 258 -9.71 4.96 -2.97
N GLY A 259 -8.41 4.78 -2.66
CA GLY A 259 -7.81 5.46 -1.51
C GLY A 259 -6.49 6.18 -1.73
N SER A 260 -5.86 6.08 -2.91
CA SER A 260 -4.60 6.78 -3.22
C SER A 260 -4.71 7.54 -4.54
N ARG A 261 -5.59 8.55 -4.60
CA ARG A 261 -5.85 9.35 -5.81
C ARG A 261 -5.39 10.80 -5.70
N ASP A 262 -5.30 11.31 -4.48
CA ASP A 262 -5.08 12.73 -4.18
C ASP A 262 -3.85 12.90 -3.26
N SER A 263 -3.89 13.82 -2.28
CA SER A 263 -2.69 14.35 -1.61
C SER A 263 -2.05 13.48 -0.53
N LEU A 264 -2.70 12.40 -0.09
CA LEU A 264 -2.21 11.54 0.99
C LEU A 264 -2.22 10.07 0.59
N PRO A 265 -1.21 9.29 1.02
CA PRO A 265 -1.13 7.87 0.73
C PRO A 265 -2.06 7.05 1.63
N LEU A 266 -2.16 5.76 1.31
CA LEU A 266 -2.84 4.78 2.17
C LEU A 266 -2.00 4.48 3.41
N ASN A 267 -2.60 4.68 4.59
CA ASN A 267 -2.01 4.31 5.89
C ASN A 267 -2.27 2.83 6.23
N LEU A 268 -2.01 2.41 7.47
CA LEU A 268 -2.19 1.03 7.94
C LEU A 268 -3.61 0.43 7.70
N GLN A 269 -4.66 1.25 7.71
CA GLN A 269 -6.04 0.83 7.40
C GLN A 269 -6.59 1.52 6.13
N GLY A 270 -5.72 2.11 5.32
CA GLY A 270 -6.11 2.91 4.17
C GLY A 270 -7.02 4.09 4.55
N LEU A 271 -8.26 4.07 4.08
CA LEU A 271 -9.29 5.07 4.43
C LEU A 271 -10.44 4.49 5.27
N TRP A 272 -10.36 3.21 5.65
CA TRP A 272 -11.47 2.46 6.24
C TRP A 272 -11.25 2.22 7.73
N LEU A 273 -12.12 2.82 8.54
CA LEU A 273 -12.10 2.70 9.98
C LEU A 273 -13.47 2.28 10.50
N ASP A 274 -13.50 1.57 11.62
CA ASP A 274 -14.71 1.25 12.38
C ASP A 274 -14.85 2.10 13.67
N GLY A 275 -13.80 2.84 14.04
CA GLY A 275 -13.76 3.73 15.20
C GLY A 275 -12.72 4.85 15.08
N ASN A 276 -12.61 5.64 16.15
CA ASN A 276 -11.63 6.73 16.26
C ASN A 276 -10.31 6.29 16.91
N ASP A 277 -10.21 5.01 17.25
CA ASP A 277 -9.09 4.45 17.95
C ASP A 277 -8.43 3.28 17.20
N PRO A 278 -8.01 3.44 15.92
CA PRO A 278 -7.31 2.38 15.22
C PRO A 278 -6.05 1.95 15.97
N ASP A 279 -5.72 0.66 15.91
CA ASP A 279 -4.44 0.13 16.35
C ASP A 279 -3.30 0.80 15.55
N TRP A 280 -2.20 1.08 16.25
CA TRP A 280 -1.06 1.85 15.74
C TRP A 280 -1.46 3.17 15.08
N MET A 281 -2.52 3.78 15.61
CA MET A 281 -2.96 5.13 15.29
C MET A 281 -3.37 5.33 13.83
N GLY A 282 -3.47 4.25 13.03
CA GLY A 282 -3.62 4.34 11.58
C GLY A 282 -2.53 5.19 10.93
N ASP A 283 -1.29 5.05 11.42
CA ASP A 283 -0.15 5.84 10.99
C ASP A 283 0.46 5.37 9.66
N TYR A 284 1.51 6.05 9.24
CA TYR A 284 2.38 5.56 8.17
C TYR A 284 3.58 4.86 8.79
N HIS A 285 3.51 3.53 8.82
CA HIS A 285 4.55 2.68 9.38
C HIS A 285 5.64 2.37 8.34
N THR A 286 6.90 2.66 8.66
CA THR A 286 8.00 2.84 7.68
C THR A 286 8.99 1.68 7.60
N ASP A 287 8.76 0.57 8.28
CA ASP A 287 9.67 -0.60 8.30
C ASP A 287 9.12 -1.85 7.60
N ILE A 288 8.00 -1.70 6.88
CA ILE A 288 7.48 -2.61 5.87
C ILE A 288 6.14 -2.10 5.29
N ASN A 289 5.25 -1.55 6.13
CA ASN A 289 3.83 -1.44 5.79
C ASN A 289 3.54 -0.40 4.70
N ILE A 290 4.02 0.84 4.83
CA ILE A 290 3.78 1.85 3.78
C ILE A 290 4.47 1.44 2.47
N GLN A 291 5.64 0.80 2.53
CA GLN A 291 6.30 0.30 1.33
C GLN A 291 5.47 -0.82 0.68
N MET A 292 4.95 -1.76 1.48
CA MET A 292 4.09 -2.84 1.02
C MET A 292 2.78 -2.33 0.41
N ASN A 293 2.19 -1.29 0.99
CA ASN A 293 0.99 -0.64 0.43
C ASN A 293 1.18 -0.24 -1.04
N TYR A 294 2.41 0.16 -1.41
CA TYR A 294 2.73 0.63 -2.75
C TYR A 294 3.42 -0.40 -3.66
N TRP A 295 3.69 -1.63 -3.20
CA TRP A 295 4.25 -2.68 -4.06
C TRP A 295 3.38 -2.96 -5.30
N MET A 296 2.06 -2.82 -5.19
CA MET A 296 1.11 -3.09 -6.27
C MET A 296 0.81 -1.90 -7.18
N ALA A 297 1.03 -0.66 -6.74
CA ALA A 297 0.59 0.53 -7.48
C ALA A 297 1.11 0.51 -8.92
N ASP A 298 2.42 0.40 -9.11
CA ASP A 298 2.98 0.32 -10.46
C ASP A 298 2.73 -1.01 -11.15
N ARG A 299 3.04 -2.13 -10.49
CA ARG A 299 2.93 -3.50 -11.03
C ARG A 299 1.57 -3.78 -11.67
N ALA A 300 0.51 -3.18 -11.13
CA ALA A 300 -0.87 -3.38 -11.55
C ALA A 300 -1.44 -2.25 -12.44
N GLY A 301 -0.58 -1.44 -13.05
CA GLY A 301 -0.95 -0.40 -14.01
C GLY A 301 -1.55 0.86 -13.39
N LEU A 302 -1.33 1.09 -12.09
CA LEU A 302 -1.87 2.20 -11.30
C LEU A 302 -0.79 3.21 -10.88
N SER A 303 0.26 3.40 -11.69
CA SER A 303 1.31 4.39 -11.45
C SER A 303 0.80 5.79 -11.04
N PRO A 304 -0.29 6.36 -11.62
CA PRO A 304 -0.82 7.64 -11.16
C PRO A 304 -1.28 7.66 -9.69
N CYS A 305 -1.58 6.50 -9.09
CA CYS A 305 -1.94 6.41 -7.68
C CYS A 305 -0.71 6.48 -6.75
N PHE A 306 0.50 6.26 -7.27
CA PHE A 306 1.74 6.35 -6.49
C PHE A 306 2.12 7.80 -6.17
N ASP A 307 1.68 8.77 -6.98
CA ASP A 307 2.00 10.19 -6.80
C ASP A 307 1.64 10.69 -5.40
N ALA A 308 0.53 10.21 -4.82
CA ALA A 308 0.12 10.52 -3.45
C ALA A 308 1.20 10.22 -2.39
N PHE A 309 1.91 9.11 -2.56
CA PHE A 309 3.00 8.73 -1.65
C PHE A 309 4.22 9.62 -1.85
N ALA A 310 4.59 9.90 -3.09
CA ALA A 310 5.70 10.81 -3.40
C ALA A 310 5.42 12.24 -2.88
N ASP A 311 4.21 12.76 -3.09
CA ASP A 311 3.79 14.07 -2.63
C ASP A 311 3.76 14.17 -1.11
N TYR A 312 3.30 13.13 -0.42
CA TYR A 312 3.41 13.05 1.02
C TYR A 312 4.86 13.18 1.50
N CYS A 313 5.77 12.35 0.99
CA CYS A 313 7.18 12.39 1.39
C CYS A 313 7.82 13.77 1.14
N LEU A 314 7.50 14.42 0.01
CA LEU A 314 8.03 15.74 -0.32
C LEU A 314 7.49 16.82 0.61
N ALA A 315 6.19 16.80 0.90
CA ALA A 315 5.56 17.74 1.81
C ALA A 315 6.12 17.63 3.24
N GLN A 316 6.49 16.41 3.68
CA GLN A 316 7.04 16.19 5.02
C GLN A 316 8.53 16.52 5.13
N LEU A 317 9.29 16.46 4.03
CA LEU A 317 10.76 16.54 4.02
C LEU A 317 11.33 17.74 4.82
N PRO A 318 10.80 18.98 4.72
CA PRO A 318 11.33 20.09 5.51
C PRO A 318 11.24 19.85 7.02
N SER A 319 10.15 19.23 7.48
CA SER A 319 9.98 18.87 8.89
C SER A 319 10.90 17.73 9.30
N TRP A 320 10.98 16.67 8.50
CA TRP A 320 11.86 15.53 8.79
C TRP A 320 13.34 15.92 8.85
N ALA A 321 13.79 16.77 7.93
CA ALA A 321 15.16 17.30 7.94
C ALA A 321 15.42 18.12 9.21
N ARG A 322 14.53 19.05 9.57
CA ARG A 322 14.67 19.85 10.79
C ARG A 322 14.71 18.97 12.04
N LEU A 323 13.77 18.05 12.21
CA LEU A 323 13.74 17.13 13.36
C LEU A 323 15.01 16.28 13.45
N THR A 324 15.53 15.81 12.31
CA THR A 324 16.79 15.06 12.27
C THR A 324 17.95 15.92 12.77
N HIS A 325 18.08 17.14 12.26
CA HIS A 325 19.14 18.06 12.65
C HIS A 325 19.07 18.47 14.13
N ASP A 326 17.86 18.71 14.64
CA ASP A 326 17.66 19.21 16.01
C ASP A 326 17.78 18.09 17.06
N LEU A 327 17.32 16.87 16.75
CA LEU A 327 17.02 15.86 17.76
C LEU A 327 17.82 14.55 17.60
N PHE A 328 18.30 14.21 16.39
CA PHE A 328 18.86 12.88 16.15
C PHE A 328 20.11 12.59 17.00
N ASN A 329 20.94 13.61 17.24
CA ASN A 329 22.15 13.48 18.06
C ASN A 329 21.94 13.80 19.55
N ASP A 330 20.69 13.88 20.03
CA ASP A 330 20.40 13.98 21.46
C ASP A 330 21.13 12.86 22.23
N PRO A 331 21.81 13.15 23.35
CA PRO A 331 22.58 12.16 24.10
C PRO A 331 21.75 11.00 24.64
N ARG A 332 20.43 11.17 24.77
CA ARG A 332 19.48 10.12 25.16
C ARG A 332 19.15 9.19 23.99
N ASN A 333 19.21 9.67 22.74
CA ASN A 333 18.95 8.84 21.58
C ASN A 333 20.02 7.74 21.45
N ARG A 334 19.58 6.48 21.46
CA ARG A 334 20.44 5.30 21.33
C ARG A 334 21.04 5.13 19.93
N TYR A 335 20.35 5.65 18.91
CA TYR A 335 20.72 5.54 17.50
C TYR A 335 21.52 6.73 16.97
N ARG A 336 21.87 7.70 17.83
CA ARG A 336 22.66 8.87 17.46
C ARG A 336 23.97 8.48 16.78
N ASN A 337 24.47 9.36 15.91
CA ASN A 337 25.75 9.12 15.25
C ASN A 337 26.90 9.24 16.26
N SER A 338 27.73 8.20 16.36
CA SER A 338 28.91 8.16 17.23
C SER A 338 29.94 9.25 16.86
N SER A 339 29.91 9.74 15.61
CA SER A 339 30.74 10.83 15.13
C SER A 339 30.30 12.22 15.63
N GLY A 340 29.08 12.34 16.16
CA GLY A 340 28.44 13.61 16.50
C GLY A 340 28.01 14.46 15.28
N LYS A 341 28.29 14.02 14.05
CA LYS A 341 27.84 14.69 12.82
C LYS A 341 26.41 14.29 12.50
N VAL A 342 25.64 15.20 11.91
CA VAL A 342 24.29 14.94 11.38
C VAL A 342 24.10 15.75 10.10
N ALA A 343 23.43 15.16 9.11
CA ALA A 343 23.10 15.77 7.83
C ALA A 343 21.83 15.09 7.29
N GLY A 344 21.23 15.70 6.26
CA GLY A 344 20.11 15.09 5.56
C GLY A 344 18.87 14.94 6.43
N TRP A 345 18.20 13.79 6.30
CA TRP A 345 16.97 13.49 7.02
C TRP A 345 16.83 12.00 7.30
N THR A 346 16.14 11.65 8.39
CA THR A 346 15.58 10.33 8.68
C THR A 346 14.29 10.49 9.48
N VAL A 347 13.58 9.40 9.74
CA VAL A 347 12.32 9.41 10.51
C VAL A 347 12.29 8.31 11.57
N ALA A 348 11.27 8.33 12.40
CA ALA A 348 10.92 7.21 13.27
C ALA A 348 10.15 6.11 12.54
N PHE A 349 9.92 4.97 13.21
CA PHE A 349 9.13 3.87 12.68
C PHE A 349 7.73 4.31 12.23
N SER A 350 7.12 5.25 12.96
CA SER A 350 5.81 5.81 12.64
C SER A 350 5.91 7.27 12.20
N THR A 351 5.21 7.65 11.13
CA THR A 351 5.07 9.05 10.71
C THR A 351 3.60 9.46 10.55
N ASN A 352 3.34 10.77 10.65
CA ASN A 352 2.00 11.34 10.44
C ASN A 352 1.98 12.38 9.30
N ILE A 353 0.82 13.02 9.07
CA ILE A 353 0.60 14.00 7.98
C ILE A 353 1.11 15.42 8.28
N HIS A 354 1.61 15.67 9.50
CA HIS A 354 2.08 16.98 9.98
C HIS A 354 3.60 16.99 10.22
N GLY A 355 4.35 16.14 9.53
CA GLY A 355 5.80 16.02 9.62
C GLY A 355 6.31 15.28 10.85
N GLY A 356 5.41 14.73 11.66
CA GLY A 356 5.77 14.14 12.94
C GLY A 356 6.24 12.70 12.86
N SER A 357 7.07 12.35 13.85
CA SER A 357 7.66 11.03 14.08
C SER A 357 7.11 10.46 15.38
N GLY A 358 6.87 9.15 15.46
CA GLY A 358 6.37 8.46 16.64
C GLY A 358 7.14 7.17 16.89
N TRP A 359 7.19 6.75 18.16
CA TRP A 359 7.95 5.59 18.62
C TRP A 359 9.46 5.81 18.47
N TRP A 360 10.21 4.84 17.96
CA TRP A 360 11.68 4.90 17.94
C TRP A 360 12.20 5.47 16.64
N TRP A 361 13.34 6.16 16.70
CA TRP A 361 14.07 6.50 15.48
C TRP A 361 14.32 5.25 14.66
N HIS A 362 14.15 5.37 13.35
CA HIS A 362 14.36 4.31 12.38
C HIS A 362 15.34 4.82 11.31
N PRO A 363 16.66 4.81 11.56
CA PRO A 363 17.64 5.42 10.67
C PRO A 363 17.55 4.97 9.20
N ALA A 364 17.24 3.68 8.97
CA ALA A 364 17.08 3.08 7.65
C ALA A 364 15.77 3.40 6.90
N SER A 365 14.80 4.05 7.55
CA SER A 365 13.56 4.53 6.93
C SER A 365 13.82 5.34 5.66
N ASN A 366 14.74 6.30 5.71
CA ASN A 366 15.02 7.22 4.61
C ASN A 366 15.49 6.49 3.34
N ALA A 367 16.27 5.41 3.49
CA ALA A 367 16.79 4.63 2.41
C ALA A 367 15.68 3.78 1.80
N TRP A 368 14.81 3.17 2.60
CA TRP A 368 13.70 2.38 2.06
C TRP A 368 12.62 3.22 1.40
N LEU A 369 12.24 4.34 2.01
CA LEU A 369 11.33 5.32 1.38
C LEU A 369 11.92 5.78 0.04
N SER A 370 13.18 6.21 0.03
CA SER A 370 13.90 6.64 -1.19
C SER A 370 13.96 5.54 -2.27
N ASN A 371 14.23 4.30 -1.88
CA ASN A 371 14.27 3.17 -2.80
C ASN A 371 12.89 2.89 -3.41
N SER A 372 11.82 2.99 -2.63
CA SER A 372 10.45 2.83 -3.12
C SER A 372 10.09 3.92 -4.11
N LEU A 373 10.45 5.17 -3.82
CA LEU A 373 10.23 6.31 -4.72
C LEU A 373 11.04 6.18 -6.01
N TYR A 374 12.27 5.68 -5.95
CA TYR A 374 13.09 5.43 -7.14
C TYR A 374 12.54 4.26 -7.98
N GLU A 375 12.04 3.19 -7.34
CA GLU A 375 11.40 2.07 -8.05
C GLU A 375 10.23 2.55 -8.93
N HIS A 376 9.43 3.51 -8.45
CA HIS A 376 8.39 4.14 -9.26
C HIS A 376 8.94 4.82 -10.53
N TYR A 377 10.09 5.48 -10.43
CA TYR A 377 10.79 5.99 -11.61
C TYR A 377 11.21 4.86 -12.56
N GLU A 378 11.62 3.70 -12.05
CA GLU A 378 11.96 2.55 -12.90
C GLU A 378 10.77 2.07 -13.75
N TYR A 379 9.54 2.19 -13.26
CA TYR A 379 8.33 1.87 -14.04
C TYR A 379 7.95 2.97 -15.04
N THR A 380 8.03 4.24 -14.65
CA THR A 380 7.51 5.36 -15.46
C THR A 380 8.54 5.96 -16.41
N GLN A 381 9.83 5.84 -16.10
CA GLN A 381 10.94 6.54 -16.77
C GLN A 381 10.73 8.06 -16.87
N SER A 382 9.93 8.63 -15.96
CA SER A 382 9.59 10.06 -15.97
C SER A 382 10.75 10.88 -15.38
N ARG A 383 11.50 11.54 -16.25
CA ARG A 383 12.58 12.46 -15.83
C ARG A 383 12.07 13.59 -14.94
N ALA A 384 10.83 14.07 -15.17
CA ALA A 384 10.21 15.11 -14.35
C ALA A 384 9.93 14.60 -12.92
N TYR A 385 9.40 13.37 -12.79
CA TYR A 385 9.21 12.73 -11.50
C TYR A 385 10.56 12.47 -10.80
N LEU A 386 11.57 11.98 -11.53
CA LEU A 386 12.89 11.76 -10.96
C LEU A 386 13.50 13.05 -10.40
N ALA A 387 13.35 14.17 -11.12
CA ALA A 387 13.78 15.49 -10.65
C ALA A 387 13.00 15.93 -9.39
N LYS A 388 11.69 15.66 -9.34
CA LYS A 388 10.82 15.95 -8.19
C LYS A 388 11.29 15.24 -6.92
N ILE A 389 11.62 13.94 -6.99
CA ILE A 389 12.06 13.16 -5.81
C ILE A 389 13.56 13.27 -5.49
N TYR A 390 14.36 13.85 -6.39
CA TYR A 390 15.81 13.92 -6.24
C TYR A 390 16.30 14.48 -4.88
N PRO A 391 15.66 15.53 -4.28
CA PRO A 391 16.05 16.01 -2.96
C PRO A 391 15.93 14.97 -1.84
N LEU A 392 14.93 14.07 -1.92
CA LEU A 392 14.76 12.99 -0.94
C LEU A 392 15.94 12.00 -1.02
N LEU A 393 16.31 11.59 -2.25
CA LEU A 393 17.44 10.68 -2.50
C LEU A 393 18.76 11.29 -2.02
N LYS A 394 19.01 12.56 -2.35
CA LYS A 394 20.24 13.27 -1.98
C LYS A 394 20.35 13.43 -0.47
N GLY A 395 19.29 13.91 0.18
CA GLY A 395 19.28 14.10 1.63
C GLY A 395 19.43 12.77 2.40
N ALA A 396 18.90 11.66 1.88
CA ALA A 396 19.15 10.35 2.48
C ALA A 396 20.63 9.94 2.31
N CYS A 397 21.26 10.22 1.17
CA CYS A 397 22.69 9.95 0.97
C CYS A 397 23.58 10.77 1.93
N GLU A 398 23.25 12.04 2.13
CA GLU A 398 23.96 12.94 3.06
C GLU A 398 23.88 12.42 4.52
N PHE A 399 22.71 11.93 4.94
CA PHE A 399 22.56 11.30 6.26
C PHE A 399 23.48 10.09 6.42
N TRP A 400 23.52 9.21 5.42
CA TRP A 400 24.33 7.99 5.48
C TRP A 400 25.83 8.27 5.38
N GLU A 401 26.25 9.25 4.58
CA GLU A 401 27.64 9.70 4.56
C GLU A 401 28.12 10.20 5.94
N ALA A 402 27.26 10.90 6.69
CA ALA A 402 27.60 11.39 8.04
C ALA A 402 27.57 10.27 9.12
N ARG A 403 26.81 9.20 8.88
CA ARG A 403 26.52 8.12 9.83
C ARG A 403 27.46 6.92 9.73
N LEU A 404 27.90 6.54 8.52
CA LEU A 404 28.70 5.33 8.32
C LEU A 404 30.02 5.36 9.10
N LEU A 405 30.38 4.22 9.67
CA LEU A 405 31.61 4.00 10.42
C LEU A 405 32.59 3.15 9.63
N THR A 406 33.87 3.53 9.66
CA THR A 406 34.95 2.64 9.20
C THR A 406 35.26 1.60 10.27
N THR A 407 35.34 0.34 9.89
CA THR A 407 35.80 -0.76 10.75
C THR A 407 36.70 -1.72 9.97
N THR A 408 37.53 -2.49 10.67
CA THR A 408 38.34 -3.56 10.08
C THR A 408 37.67 -4.91 10.35
N LEU A 409 37.46 -5.71 9.30
CA LEU A 409 36.85 -7.03 9.47
C LEU A 409 37.70 -7.94 10.36
N PRO A 410 37.09 -8.65 11.34
CA PRO A 410 37.82 -9.52 12.26
C PRO A 410 38.73 -10.51 11.52
N GLY A 411 39.99 -10.61 11.93
CA GLY A 411 40.96 -11.55 11.33
C GLY A 411 41.47 -11.15 9.95
N THR A 412 41.19 -9.93 9.47
CA THR A 412 41.68 -9.43 8.18
C THR A 412 42.28 -8.03 8.33
N SER A 413 42.92 -7.52 7.27
CA SER A 413 43.33 -6.12 7.15
C SER A 413 42.36 -5.28 6.30
N ARG A 414 41.18 -5.82 5.96
CA ARG A 414 40.22 -5.16 5.08
C ARG A 414 39.36 -4.19 5.88
N GLU A 415 39.49 -2.91 5.56
CA GLU A 415 38.58 -1.86 6.04
C GLU A 415 37.27 -1.87 5.24
N VAL A 416 36.16 -1.71 5.94
CA VAL A 416 34.80 -1.63 5.39
C VAL A 416 34.00 -0.52 6.08
N LEU A 417 32.90 -0.12 5.47
CA LEU A 417 31.92 0.79 6.04
C LEU A 417 30.70 0.02 6.58
N ILE A 418 30.28 0.36 7.79
CA ILE A 418 29.08 -0.19 8.43
C ILE A 418 28.17 0.93 8.93
N ASP A 419 26.88 0.68 9.02
CA ASP A 419 25.96 1.49 9.81
C ASP A 419 26.42 1.57 11.28
N ASP A 420 26.05 2.67 11.93
CA ASP A 420 26.21 2.82 13.37
C ASP A 420 25.10 2.05 14.12
N ARG A 421 24.93 2.30 15.42
CA ARG A 421 23.92 1.64 16.25
C ARG A 421 22.53 1.74 15.61
N ASP A 422 21.92 0.59 15.40
CA ASP A 422 20.64 0.41 14.74
C ASP A 422 19.91 -0.85 15.27
N TRP A 423 18.68 -1.06 14.81
CA TRP A 423 17.85 -2.20 15.17
C TRP A 423 17.35 -2.90 13.92
N SER A 424 17.50 -4.24 13.84
CA SER A 424 16.85 -5.03 12.79
C SER A 424 15.37 -5.12 13.14
N PRO A 425 14.46 -4.46 12.38
CA PRO A 425 13.06 -4.44 12.75
C PRO A 425 12.52 -5.88 12.78
N GLU A 426 11.91 -6.37 13.86
CA GLU A 426 11.69 -5.75 15.17
C GLU A 426 12.19 -6.69 16.30
N HIS A 427 13.46 -7.11 16.24
CA HIS A 427 13.98 -8.05 17.23
C HIS A 427 15.50 -8.02 17.40
N GLY A 428 15.98 -8.75 18.41
CA GLY A 428 17.41 -8.82 18.74
C GLY A 428 17.93 -7.51 19.36
N PRO A 429 19.25 -7.28 19.31
CA PRO A 429 19.87 -6.12 19.93
C PRO A 429 19.41 -4.80 19.29
N GLN A 430 19.17 -3.80 20.14
CA GLN A 430 18.64 -2.48 19.76
C GLN A 430 19.75 -1.43 19.56
N ASP A 431 21.00 -1.87 19.54
CA ASP A 431 22.21 -1.06 19.40
C ASP A 431 23.29 -1.76 18.56
N ALA A 432 22.88 -2.73 17.73
CA ALA A 432 23.79 -3.45 16.85
C ALA A 432 24.37 -2.51 15.79
N LYS A 433 25.59 -2.80 15.32
CA LYS A 433 26.25 -2.09 14.22
C LYS A 433 26.46 -3.05 13.06
N GLY A 434 26.40 -2.57 11.82
CA GLY A 434 26.56 -3.44 10.67
C GLY A 434 25.33 -4.32 10.40
N ILE A 435 24.10 -3.87 10.73
CA ILE A 435 22.92 -4.71 10.51
C ILE A 435 22.65 -4.86 9.01
N THR A 436 22.28 -6.07 8.59
CA THR A 436 22.08 -6.39 7.17
C THR A 436 21.00 -5.53 6.53
N TYR A 437 19.92 -5.31 7.28
CA TYR A 437 18.79 -4.48 6.87
C TYR A 437 19.20 -3.09 6.38
N ALA A 438 19.94 -2.33 7.21
CA ALA A 438 20.44 -1.01 6.86
C ALA A 438 21.43 -1.09 5.69
N GLN A 439 22.39 -2.02 5.73
CA GLN A 439 23.44 -2.12 4.72
C GLN A 439 22.87 -2.41 3.31
N GLU A 440 21.88 -3.29 3.19
CA GLU A 440 21.19 -3.58 1.93
C GLU A 440 20.43 -2.35 1.39
N LEU A 441 19.68 -1.68 2.26
CA LEU A 441 18.90 -0.50 1.91
C LEU A 441 19.80 0.65 1.43
N VAL A 442 20.90 0.90 2.12
CA VAL A 442 21.88 1.94 1.78
C VAL A 442 22.63 1.60 0.51
N TRP A 443 22.98 0.32 0.31
CA TRP A 443 23.61 -0.12 -0.92
C TRP A 443 22.72 0.14 -2.15
N ALA A 444 21.40 -0.09 -2.02
CA ALA A 444 20.43 0.24 -3.07
C ALA A 444 20.30 1.76 -3.25
N LEU A 445 20.14 2.52 -2.15
CA LEU A 445 20.01 3.99 -2.17
C LEU A 445 21.17 4.64 -2.92
N PHE A 446 22.41 4.27 -2.59
CA PHE A 446 23.60 4.83 -3.22
C PHE A 446 23.69 4.52 -4.72
N GLY A 447 23.24 3.33 -5.13
CA GLY A 447 23.15 2.97 -6.55
C GLY A 447 22.10 3.80 -7.28
N ASN A 448 20.92 3.94 -6.66
CA ASN A 448 19.78 4.69 -7.19
C ASN A 448 20.11 6.19 -7.32
N PHE A 449 20.78 6.77 -6.32
CA PHE A 449 21.23 8.16 -6.36
C PHE A 449 22.23 8.40 -7.49
N ALA A 450 23.24 7.53 -7.65
CA ALA A 450 24.22 7.66 -8.73
C ALA A 450 23.56 7.57 -10.12
N ALA A 451 22.61 6.66 -10.29
CA ALA A 451 21.83 6.55 -11.53
C ALA A 451 20.94 7.78 -11.76
N ALA A 452 20.30 8.31 -10.71
CA ALA A 452 19.48 9.52 -10.79
C ALA A 452 20.31 10.76 -11.17
N ALA A 453 21.48 10.93 -10.54
CA ALA A 453 22.41 12.02 -10.83
C ALA A 453 22.89 11.98 -12.28
N ALA A 454 23.20 10.79 -12.81
CA ALA A 454 23.59 10.60 -14.20
C ALA A 454 22.46 10.95 -15.18
N GLU A 455 21.24 10.46 -14.93
CA GLU A 455 20.07 10.75 -15.78
C GLU A 455 19.72 12.25 -15.79
N LEU A 456 19.77 12.89 -14.62
CA LEU A 456 19.46 14.31 -14.49
C LEU A 456 20.63 15.21 -14.89
N LYS A 457 21.85 14.66 -15.04
CA LYS A 457 23.10 15.37 -15.34
C LYS A 457 23.44 16.44 -14.30
N GLN A 458 23.33 16.08 -13.02
CA GLN A 458 23.65 16.97 -11.89
C GLN A 458 24.44 16.22 -10.80
N ASP A 459 25.11 16.97 -9.92
CA ASP A 459 25.89 16.46 -8.78
C ASP A 459 26.89 15.33 -9.09
N THR A 460 27.49 15.30 -10.29
CA THR A 460 28.42 14.23 -10.72
C THR A 460 29.51 13.94 -9.68
N ALA A 461 30.16 15.00 -9.16
CA ALA A 461 31.21 14.84 -8.15
C ALA A 461 30.71 14.22 -6.85
N TYR A 462 29.47 14.52 -6.43
CA TYR A 462 28.90 13.92 -5.24
C TYR A 462 28.47 12.46 -5.48
N ALA A 463 27.90 12.17 -6.66
CA ALA A 463 27.60 10.80 -7.08
C ALA A 463 28.87 9.90 -7.11
N ASP A 464 30.03 10.45 -7.47
CA ASP A 464 31.32 9.74 -7.40
C ASP A 464 31.75 9.43 -5.95
N THR A 465 31.54 10.38 -5.02
CA THR A 465 31.74 10.16 -3.58
C THR A 465 30.83 9.03 -3.08
N ILE A 466 29.53 9.11 -3.34
CA ILE A 466 28.55 8.11 -2.91
C ILE A 466 28.83 6.73 -3.53
N THR A 467 29.21 6.68 -4.81
CA THR A 467 29.64 5.45 -5.48
C THR A 467 30.87 4.83 -4.81
N SER A 468 31.80 5.67 -4.34
CA SER A 468 32.99 5.21 -3.63
C SER A 468 32.68 4.67 -2.23
N LEU A 469 31.72 5.27 -1.52
CA LEU A 469 31.22 4.74 -0.24
C LEU A 469 30.52 3.40 -0.44
N ARG A 470 29.63 3.31 -1.45
CA ARG A 470 28.90 2.07 -1.78
C ARG A 470 29.81 0.86 -1.98
N LYS A 471 30.96 1.05 -2.63
CA LYS A 471 31.96 -0.02 -2.86
C LYS A 471 32.62 -0.52 -1.57
N LYS A 472 32.63 0.29 -0.51
CA LYS A 472 33.24 -0.04 0.78
C LYS A 472 32.24 -0.59 1.80
N LEU A 473 30.93 -0.50 1.54
CA LEU A 473 29.90 -1.04 2.44
C LEU A 473 30.13 -2.54 2.69
N TYR A 474 30.03 -2.94 3.94
CA TYR A 474 29.96 -4.34 4.33
C TYR A 474 28.58 -4.91 3.98
N LEU A 475 28.55 -5.95 3.15
CA LEU A 475 27.33 -6.67 2.77
C LEU A 475 27.28 -8.00 3.52
N PRO A 476 26.07 -8.55 3.76
CA PRO A 476 25.91 -9.75 4.58
C PRO A 476 26.63 -10.96 3.99
N GLU A 477 27.17 -11.77 4.89
CA GLU A 477 27.79 -13.06 4.59
C GLU A 477 26.88 -14.21 5.05
N VAL A 478 27.22 -15.44 4.68
CA VAL A 478 26.59 -16.63 5.24
C VAL A 478 27.23 -16.95 6.58
N SER A 479 26.43 -17.19 7.61
CA SER A 479 26.94 -17.65 8.89
C SER A 479 27.57 -19.03 8.77
N PRO A 480 28.83 -19.22 9.17
CA PRO A 480 29.45 -20.55 9.23
C PRO A 480 28.86 -21.44 10.32
N LYS A 481 28.07 -20.88 11.26
CA LYS A 481 27.42 -21.63 12.35
C LYS A 481 26.03 -22.12 11.97
N THR A 482 25.26 -21.31 11.27
CA THR A 482 23.84 -21.60 10.98
C THR A 482 23.58 -21.98 9.53
N GLY A 483 24.52 -21.69 8.61
CA GLY A 483 24.33 -21.83 7.17
C GLY A 483 23.32 -20.83 6.57
N ARG A 484 22.85 -19.86 7.37
CA ARG A 484 21.88 -18.83 6.96
C ARG A 484 22.59 -17.53 6.63
N LEU A 485 21.97 -16.69 5.79
CA LEU A 485 22.41 -15.31 5.63
C LEU A 485 22.40 -14.62 6.99
N GLN A 486 23.48 -13.91 7.32
CA GLN A 486 23.58 -13.18 8.58
C GLN A 486 22.57 -12.05 8.62
N GLU A 487 22.00 -11.81 9.81
CA GLU A 487 21.11 -10.66 10.04
C GLU A 487 21.85 -9.50 10.70
N TRP A 488 22.70 -9.82 11.66
CA TRP A 488 23.68 -8.91 12.25
C TRP A 488 25.07 -9.27 11.75
N MET A 489 26.05 -8.37 11.85
CA MET A 489 27.47 -8.64 11.59
C MET A 489 28.06 -9.60 12.65
N SER A 490 27.54 -10.81 12.71
CA SER A 490 27.80 -11.85 13.69
C SER A 490 27.47 -13.22 13.09
N PRO A 491 28.27 -14.27 13.35
CA PRO A 491 27.92 -15.63 12.96
C PRO A 491 26.77 -16.20 13.78
N ASP A 492 26.42 -15.59 14.91
CA ASP A 492 25.37 -16.06 15.82
C ASP A 492 23.99 -15.48 15.46
N ASN A 493 22.93 -16.25 15.70
CA ASN A 493 21.56 -15.75 15.63
C ASN A 493 21.22 -15.00 16.93
N LEU A 494 21.16 -13.67 16.88
CA LEU A 494 20.97 -12.81 18.06
C LEU A 494 19.49 -12.51 18.37
N GLY A 495 18.56 -13.08 17.62
CA GLY A 495 17.13 -12.90 17.80
C GLY A 495 16.31 -14.15 17.54
N GLU A 496 15.01 -13.97 17.38
CA GLU A 496 14.06 -15.04 17.09
C GLU A 496 14.28 -15.67 15.69
N THR A 497 14.36 -17.00 15.63
CA THR A 497 14.53 -17.71 14.35
C THR A 497 13.32 -17.55 13.42
N THR A 498 12.10 -17.61 13.96
CA THR A 498 10.84 -17.55 13.21
C THR A 498 10.18 -16.17 13.29
N HIS A 499 10.98 -15.10 13.42
CA HIS A 499 10.46 -13.74 13.52
C HIS A 499 9.61 -13.36 12.31
N ARG A 500 8.64 -12.46 12.51
CA ARG A 500 7.69 -12.05 11.46
C ARG A 500 8.36 -11.24 10.32
N HIS A 501 9.34 -10.40 10.63
CA HIS A 501 10.07 -9.60 9.63
C HIS A 501 11.10 -10.43 8.84
N LEU A 502 11.34 -9.98 7.61
CA LEU A 502 12.37 -10.48 6.70
C LEU A 502 13.43 -9.40 6.39
N SER A 503 13.69 -8.50 7.35
CA SER A 503 14.68 -7.41 7.28
C SER A 503 16.02 -7.81 6.63
N PRO A 504 16.67 -8.95 6.95
CA PRO A 504 17.91 -9.37 6.30
C PRO A 504 17.76 -9.83 4.84
N LEU A 505 16.54 -10.02 4.36
CA LEU A 505 16.22 -10.46 3.00
C LEU A 505 15.79 -9.30 2.09
N ILE A 506 15.93 -8.04 2.50
CA ILE A 506 15.63 -6.88 1.63
C ILE A 506 16.40 -6.91 0.31
N GLY A 507 17.63 -7.43 0.32
CA GLY A 507 18.43 -7.62 -0.89
C GLY A 507 17.84 -8.62 -1.88
N LEU A 508 16.95 -9.53 -1.43
CA LEU A 508 16.22 -10.50 -2.24
C LEU A 508 14.86 -9.96 -2.71
N PHE A 509 14.10 -9.35 -1.79
CA PHE A 509 12.86 -8.63 -2.09
C PHE A 509 12.57 -7.60 -0.99
N PRO A 510 12.21 -6.34 -1.33
CA PRO A 510 11.90 -5.84 -2.68
C PRO A 510 13.14 -5.54 -3.56
N GLY A 511 14.35 -5.64 -3.02
CA GLY A 511 15.59 -5.40 -3.77
C GLY A 511 15.93 -6.45 -4.83
N ASP A 512 17.08 -6.27 -5.49
CA ASP A 512 17.56 -7.16 -6.58
C ASP A 512 19.05 -7.52 -6.44
N ARG A 513 19.63 -7.41 -5.25
CA ARG A 513 21.05 -7.73 -5.03
C ARG A 513 21.28 -9.24 -4.98
N ILE A 514 20.36 -9.97 -4.33
CA ILE A 514 20.38 -11.43 -4.20
C ILE A 514 19.41 -12.00 -5.23
N ARG A 515 19.95 -12.73 -6.21
CA ARG A 515 19.16 -13.29 -7.32
C ARG A 515 19.67 -14.69 -7.71
N PRO A 516 18.78 -15.66 -7.95
CA PRO A 516 19.16 -17.00 -8.39
C PRO A 516 19.39 -17.08 -9.92
N ASP A 517 20.06 -16.09 -10.51
CA ASP A 517 20.33 -16.01 -11.95
C ASP A 517 21.82 -16.15 -12.31
N GLY A 518 22.63 -16.60 -11.33
CA GLY A 518 24.09 -16.74 -11.45
C GLY A 518 24.87 -15.44 -11.26
N SER A 519 24.21 -14.28 -11.12
CA SER A 519 24.91 -13.00 -10.83
C SER A 519 25.27 -12.82 -9.35
N THR A 520 24.60 -13.55 -8.45
CA THR A 520 24.92 -13.61 -7.03
C THR A 520 25.69 -14.91 -6.75
N PRO A 521 26.75 -14.91 -5.91
CA PRO A 521 27.40 -16.14 -5.48
C PRO A 521 26.40 -17.14 -4.89
N GLN A 522 26.52 -18.41 -5.29
CA GLN A 522 25.53 -19.43 -4.95
C GLN A 522 25.38 -19.59 -3.42
N GLU A 523 26.48 -19.48 -2.67
CA GLU A 523 26.42 -19.57 -1.21
C GLU A 523 25.51 -18.49 -0.57
N ILE A 524 25.47 -17.27 -1.13
CA ILE A 524 24.60 -16.20 -0.62
C ILE A 524 23.14 -16.52 -0.91
N VAL A 525 22.83 -17.06 -2.10
CA VAL A 525 21.47 -17.50 -2.47
C VAL A 525 21.01 -18.64 -1.57
N ASP A 526 21.88 -19.63 -1.33
CA ASP A 526 21.60 -20.76 -0.44
C ASP A 526 21.39 -20.29 1.00
N GLY A 527 22.23 -19.37 1.49
CA GLY A 527 22.10 -18.79 2.82
C GLY A 527 20.81 -17.97 3.00
N ALA A 528 20.41 -17.19 2.00
CA ALA A 528 19.15 -16.46 1.99
C ALA A 528 17.95 -17.42 1.99
N THR A 529 18.01 -18.49 1.20
CA THR A 529 17.01 -19.56 1.14
C THR A 529 16.89 -20.29 2.48
N ALA A 530 18.03 -20.62 3.11
CA ALA A 530 18.07 -21.26 4.41
C ALA A 530 17.50 -20.36 5.51
N LEU A 531 17.76 -19.05 5.46
CA LEU A 531 17.16 -18.07 6.37
C LEU A 531 15.64 -17.99 6.20
N LEU A 532 15.16 -17.85 4.96
CA LEU A 532 13.73 -17.79 4.65
C LEU A 532 13.00 -19.07 5.07
N THR A 533 13.62 -20.24 4.84
CA THR A 533 13.11 -21.53 5.31
C THR A 533 12.99 -21.55 6.84
N ALA A 534 14.03 -21.09 7.54
CA ALA A 534 14.04 -21.04 9.00
C ALA A 534 13.02 -20.04 9.58
N ARG A 535 12.66 -18.99 8.84
CA ARG A 535 11.60 -18.03 9.21
C ARG A 535 10.19 -18.64 9.17
N GLY A 536 10.04 -19.81 8.54
CA GLY A 536 8.79 -20.55 8.48
C GLY A 536 7.70 -19.90 7.62
N MET A 537 6.53 -20.54 7.57
CA MET A 537 5.39 -20.16 6.70
C MET A 537 4.13 -19.71 7.45
N ASN A 538 4.16 -19.68 8.78
CA ASN A 538 3.03 -19.30 9.61
C ASN A 538 3.31 -17.93 10.24
N SER A 539 2.65 -16.89 9.74
CA SER A 539 2.75 -15.53 10.28
C SER A 539 1.51 -14.71 9.93
N PHE A 540 1.56 -13.41 10.22
CA PHE A 540 0.54 -12.41 9.88
C PHE A 540 0.44 -12.20 8.36
N GLY A 541 -0.63 -11.56 7.89
CA GLY A 541 -0.90 -11.34 6.47
C GLY A 541 0.27 -10.73 5.71
N TRP A 542 0.78 -9.57 6.13
CA TRP A 542 1.90 -8.89 5.46
C TRP A 542 3.19 -9.72 5.51
N ALA A 543 3.41 -10.45 6.59
CA ALA A 543 4.60 -11.25 6.81
C ALA A 543 4.61 -12.48 5.87
N ASN A 544 3.45 -13.10 5.64
CA ASN A 544 3.28 -14.15 4.66
C ASN A 544 3.37 -13.62 3.23
N ALA A 545 2.83 -12.43 2.97
CA ALA A 545 2.93 -11.78 1.66
C ALA A 545 4.38 -11.52 1.26
N TRP A 546 5.19 -10.97 2.17
CA TRP A 546 6.62 -10.76 1.93
C TRP A 546 7.36 -12.08 1.71
N ARG A 547 7.07 -13.12 2.51
CA ARG A 547 7.61 -14.48 2.29
C ARG A 547 7.24 -15.01 0.91
N ALA A 548 5.99 -14.83 0.48
CA ALA A 548 5.52 -15.31 -0.82
C ALA A 548 6.30 -14.64 -1.96
N ALA A 549 6.53 -13.33 -1.87
CA ALA A 549 7.34 -12.61 -2.85
C ALA A 549 8.80 -13.10 -2.87
N CYS A 550 9.41 -13.34 -1.71
CA CYS A 550 10.76 -13.92 -1.62
C CYS A 550 10.84 -15.32 -2.24
N TRP A 551 9.86 -16.20 -1.97
CA TRP A 551 9.82 -17.55 -2.58
C TRP A 551 9.59 -17.50 -4.10
N ALA A 552 8.76 -16.56 -4.57
CA ALA A 552 8.60 -16.31 -6.00
C ALA A 552 9.92 -15.85 -6.64
N ARG A 553 10.69 -14.97 -5.98
CA ARG A 553 12.04 -14.56 -6.42
C ARG A 553 13.06 -15.69 -6.43
N LEU A 554 12.91 -16.66 -5.52
CA LEU A 554 13.71 -17.89 -5.46
C LEU A 554 13.21 -18.99 -6.41
N LYS A 555 12.18 -18.72 -7.22
CA LYS A 555 11.61 -19.65 -8.22
C LYS A 555 10.92 -20.87 -7.60
N ASP A 556 10.52 -20.80 -6.34
CA ASP A 556 9.72 -21.84 -5.67
C ASP A 556 8.23 -21.49 -5.74
N ALA A 557 7.59 -21.92 -6.83
CA ALA A 557 6.18 -21.66 -7.10
C ALA A 557 5.24 -22.25 -6.03
N ASP A 558 5.52 -23.47 -5.57
CA ASP A 558 4.67 -24.19 -4.63
C ASP A 558 4.66 -23.53 -3.27
N THR A 559 5.82 -23.17 -2.74
CA THR A 559 5.91 -22.50 -1.44
C THR A 559 5.31 -21.10 -1.51
N ALA A 560 5.55 -20.36 -2.58
CA ALA A 560 4.96 -19.05 -2.79
C ALA A 560 3.42 -19.12 -2.86
N TYR A 561 2.87 -20.07 -3.62
CA TYR A 561 1.42 -20.25 -3.74
C TYR A 561 0.76 -20.71 -2.43
N ARG A 562 1.41 -21.57 -1.64
CA ARG A 562 0.91 -21.93 -0.30
C ARG A 562 0.81 -20.72 0.63
N LEU A 563 1.72 -19.77 0.55
CA LEU A 563 1.66 -18.53 1.34
C LEU A 563 0.55 -17.60 0.87
N VAL A 564 0.32 -17.47 -0.44
CA VAL A 564 -0.88 -16.80 -0.99
C VAL A 564 -2.15 -17.47 -0.45
N ALA A 565 -2.21 -18.80 -0.53
CA ALA A 565 -3.32 -19.58 -0.02
C ALA A 565 -3.56 -19.40 1.49
N ASN A 566 -2.50 -19.21 2.28
CA ASN A 566 -2.58 -18.97 3.71
C ASN A 566 -3.23 -17.62 4.02
N ASN A 567 -2.90 -16.55 3.29
CA ASN A 567 -3.53 -15.24 3.48
C ASN A 567 -5.02 -15.25 3.11
N LEU A 568 -5.41 -16.05 2.12
CA LEU A 568 -6.80 -16.23 1.71
C LEU A 568 -7.61 -17.16 2.64
N ARG A 569 -7.04 -17.67 3.74
CA ARG A 569 -7.84 -18.46 4.71
C ARG A 569 -8.88 -17.56 5.38
N PRO A 570 -10.11 -18.04 5.65
CA PRO A 570 -11.10 -17.27 6.39
C PRO A 570 -10.57 -16.84 7.75
N SER A 571 -10.72 -15.54 8.06
CA SER A 571 -10.55 -15.05 9.43
C SER A 571 -11.81 -15.36 10.24
N THR A 572 -11.70 -16.25 11.23
CA THR A 572 -12.78 -16.63 12.15
C THR A 572 -12.39 -16.27 13.57
N ASP A 573 -13.30 -15.64 14.32
CA ASP A 573 -13.05 -15.19 15.70
C ASP A 573 -11.79 -14.30 15.84
N GLY A 574 -11.51 -13.47 14.82
CA GLY A 574 -10.37 -12.55 14.83
C GLY A 574 -9.02 -13.19 14.51
N SER A 575 -8.98 -14.44 14.05
CA SER A 575 -7.74 -15.10 13.60
C SER A 575 -7.12 -14.41 12.39
N ASN A 576 -5.83 -14.64 12.14
CA ASN A 576 -5.19 -14.22 10.90
C ASN A 576 -5.93 -14.77 9.66
N GLY A 577 -6.03 -13.96 8.61
CA GLY A 577 -6.60 -14.37 7.32
C GLY A 577 -7.52 -13.31 6.72
N THR A 578 -8.32 -13.71 5.74
CA THR A 578 -9.21 -12.84 4.98
C THR A 578 -10.64 -12.85 5.54
N ALA A 579 -11.20 -11.68 5.81
CA ALA A 579 -12.60 -11.50 6.22
C ALA A 579 -13.58 -11.63 5.04
N PHE A 580 -14.89 -11.72 5.33
CA PHE A 580 -15.96 -11.86 4.32
C PHE A 580 -16.01 -10.73 3.27
N ASN A 581 -15.39 -9.59 3.55
CA ASN A 581 -15.27 -8.44 2.66
C ASN A 581 -13.91 -8.36 1.94
N LEU A 582 -13.11 -9.43 2.00
CA LEU A 582 -11.75 -9.55 1.47
C LEU A 582 -10.66 -8.73 2.18
N PHE A 583 -10.97 -8.03 3.28
CA PHE A 583 -9.93 -7.39 4.10
C PHE A 583 -9.06 -8.42 4.79
N ASP A 584 -7.75 -8.16 4.83
CA ASP A 584 -6.81 -8.96 5.62
C ASP A 584 -6.92 -8.59 7.10
N ILE A 585 -7.00 -9.62 7.93
CA ILE A 585 -7.14 -9.52 9.37
C ILE A 585 -5.84 -9.96 10.01
N TYR A 586 -5.29 -9.05 10.80
CA TYR A 586 -4.15 -9.26 11.68
C TYR A 586 -4.66 -9.65 13.07
N GLU A 587 -4.29 -10.83 13.56
CA GLU A 587 -4.59 -11.25 14.94
C GLU A 587 -3.63 -10.58 15.92
N VAL A 588 -4.10 -9.57 16.65
CA VAL A 588 -3.27 -8.86 17.64
C VAL A 588 -3.03 -9.72 18.87
N GLU A 589 -4.08 -10.42 19.29
CA GLU A 589 -4.07 -11.41 20.35
C GLU A 589 -5.20 -12.41 20.11
N LYS A 590 -5.16 -13.54 20.80
CA LYS A 590 -6.13 -14.62 20.61
C LYS A 590 -7.57 -14.10 20.79
N GLY A 591 -8.36 -14.18 19.73
CA GLY A 591 -9.75 -13.73 19.72
C GLY A 591 -9.96 -12.25 19.35
N ARG A 592 -8.89 -11.50 19.04
CA ARG A 592 -8.95 -10.09 18.65
C ARG A 592 -8.16 -9.87 17.36
N GLY A 593 -8.89 -9.73 16.26
CA GLY A 593 -8.37 -9.37 14.96
C GLY A 593 -8.64 -7.91 14.61
N ILE A 594 -7.76 -7.31 13.83
CA ILE A 594 -7.88 -5.96 13.29
C ILE A 594 -7.63 -5.98 11.79
N PHE A 595 -8.21 -5.04 11.07
CA PHE A 595 -7.90 -4.87 9.65
C PHE A 595 -6.52 -4.23 9.48
N GLN A 596 -5.66 -4.83 8.66
CA GLN A 596 -4.42 -4.22 8.15
C GLN A 596 -4.40 -4.36 6.63
N ILE A 597 -4.19 -3.24 5.92
CA ILE A 597 -4.34 -3.21 4.47
C ILE A 597 -3.13 -3.74 3.71
N ASP A 598 -1.96 -3.73 4.34
CA ASP A 598 -0.67 -4.10 3.76
C ASP A 598 -0.70 -5.45 3.02
N ALA A 599 -1.23 -6.49 3.63
CA ALA A 599 -1.34 -7.82 3.02
C ALA A 599 -2.29 -7.86 1.79
N ASN A 600 -3.30 -6.97 1.73
CA ASN A 600 -4.15 -6.80 0.56
C ASN A 600 -3.37 -6.21 -0.64
N PHE A 601 -2.20 -5.61 -0.43
CA PHE A 601 -1.27 -5.18 -1.48
C PHE A 601 -0.09 -6.14 -1.65
N GLY A 602 0.48 -6.64 -0.55
CA GLY A 602 1.63 -7.52 -0.59
C GLY A 602 1.33 -8.89 -1.22
N THR A 603 0.20 -9.52 -0.90
CA THR A 603 -0.13 -10.83 -1.45
C THR A 603 -0.31 -10.76 -2.97
N PRO A 604 -1.04 -9.76 -3.51
CA PRO A 604 -1.16 -9.60 -4.96
C PRO A 604 0.15 -9.16 -5.64
N ALA A 605 1.04 -8.46 -4.93
CA ALA A 605 2.40 -8.21 -5.43
C ALA A 605 3.18 -9.51 -5.59
N ALA A 606 3.10 -10.43 -4.62
CA ALA A 606 3.71 -11.75 -4.72
C ALA A 606 3.11 -12.57 -5.88
N MET A 607 1.78 -12.53 -6.08
CA MET A 607 1.13 -13.14 -7.24
C MET A 607 1.66 -12.56 -8.56
N SER A 608 1.90 -11.25 -8.61
CA SER A 608 2.48 -10.59 -9.79
C SER A 608 3.92 -11.03 -10.03
N GLU A 609 4.74 -11.15 -8.98
CA GLU A 609 6.12 -11.64 -9.05
C GLU A 609 6.20 -13.12 -9.49
N MET A 610 5.17 -13.94 -9.23
CA MET A 610 5.07 -15.30 -9.78
C MET A 610 4.83 -15.32 -11.30
N LEU A 611 4.15 -14.31 -11.84
CA LEU A 611 3.79 -14.19 -13.26
C LEU A 611 4.83 -13.46 -14.08
N LEU A 612 5.44 -12.40 -13.53
CA LEU A 612 6.49 -11.62 -14.16
C LEU A 612 7.45 -11.10 -13.10
N TYR A 613 8.72 -11.51 -13.20
CA TYR A 613 9.81 -10.80 -12.54
C TYR A 613 10.39 -9.77 -13.51
N SER A 614 10.60 -8.54 -13.04
CA SER A 614 11.21 -7.48 -13.85
C SER A 614 12.22 -6.66 -13.05
N ARG A 615 13.27 -6.22 -13.72
CA ARG A 615 14.23 -5.19 -13.29
C ARG A 615 14.71 -4.43 -14.55
N PRO A 616 15.32 -3.25 -14.45
CA PRO A 616 15.84 -2.55 -15.63
C PRO A 616 16.72 -3.47 -16.49
N GLY A 617 16.33 -3.63 -17.76
CA GLY A 617 17.04 -4.46 -18.75
C GLY A 617 16.70 -5.97 -18.74
N HIS A 618 15.82 -6.45 -17.86
CA HIS A 618 15.47 -7.87 -17.77
C HIS A 618 13.99 -8.09 -17.39
N LEU A 619 13.30 -8.91 -18.18
CA LEU A 619 11.95 -9.42 -17.96
C LEU A 619 12.02 -10.95 -17.94
N GLU A 620 11.50 -11.58 -16.90
CA GLU A 620 11.43 -13.03 -16.77
C GLU A 620 9.97 -13.46 -16.66
N LEU A 621 9.51 -14.25 -17.63
CA LEU A 621 8.13 -14.68 -17.76
C LEU A 621 7.88 -15.92 -16.91
N LEU A 622 6.77 -15.94 -16.18
CA LEU A 622 6.30 -17.09 -15.38
C LEU A 622 7.39 -17.69 -14.46
N PRO A 623 8.20 -16.87 -13.75
CA PRO A 623 9.35 -17.36 -13.00
C PRO A 623 8.99 -18.34 -11.87
N ALA A 624 7.76 -18.29 -11.38
CA ALA A 624 7.27 -19.15 -10.30
C ALA A 624 5.75 -19.42 -10.46
N LEU A 625 5.31 -19.79 -11.66
CA LEU A 625 3.91 -20.10 -11.94
C LEU A 625 3.47 -21.40 -11.22
N PRO A 626 2.47 -21.35 -10.32
CA PRO A 626 1.99 -22.55 -9.64
C PRO A 626 1.13 -23.42 -10.55
N ASP A 627 1.10 -24.73 -10.25
CA ASP A 627 0.24 -25.72 -10.93
C ASP A 627 -1.24 -25.31 -10.96
N ALA A 628 -1.70 -24.63 -9.91
CA ALA A 628 -3.04 -24.09 -9.78
C ALA A 628 -3.45 -23.15 -10.93
N TRP A 629 -2.49 -22.48 -11.58
CA TRP A 629 -2.72 -21.53 -12.68
C TRP A 629 -2.15 -22.03 -14.02
N ALA A 630 -1.48 -23.19 -14.04
CA ALA A 630 -0.69 -23.64 -15.18
C ALA A 630 -1.56 -24.04 -16.39
N ALA A 631 -2.78 -24.52 -16.17
CA ALA A 631 -3.63 -25.04 -17.25
C ALA A 631 -3.80 -24.02 -18.40
N SER A 632 -4.21 -22.79 -18.08
CA SER A 632 -4.26 -21.66 -19.00
C SER A 632 -4.56 -20.37 -18.25
N GLY A 633 -3.96 -19.27 -18.70
CA GLY A 633 -4.30 -17.95 -18.17
C GLY A 633 -3.71 -16.81 -19.00
N SER A 634 -4.02 -15.59 -18.57
CA SER A 634 -3.52 -14.38 -19.20
C SER A 634 -3.51 -13.20 -18.24
N VAL A 635 -2.54 -12.32 -18.42
CA VAL A 635 -2.49 -11.02 -17.77
C VAL A 635 -2.17 -9.95 -18.81
N THR A 636 -2.89 -8.83 -18.78
CA THR A 636 -2.68 -7.68 -19.67
C THR A 636 -2.39 -6.46 -18.83
N GLY A 637 -1.47 -5.61 -19.25
CA GLY A 637 -1.17 -4.36 -18.57
C GLY A 637 -0.25 -4.48 -17.35
N LEU A 638 0.53 -5.55 -17.25
CA LEU A 638 1.47 -5.74 -16.14
C LEU A 638 2.68 -4.80 -16.36
N ALA A 639 2.81 -3.77 -15.53
CA ALA A 639 3.92 -2.82 -15.68
C ALA A 639 5.22 -3.48 -15.22
N ALA A 640 6.32 -3.14 -15.88
CA ALA A 640 7.62 -3.73 -15.64
C ALA A 640 8.71 -2.66 -15.52
N ARG A 641 9.62 -2.87 -14.57
CA ARG A 641 10.74 -1.97 -14.32
C ARG A 641 11.68 -1.92 -15.53
N GLY A 642 12.20 -0.73 -15.80
CA GLY A 642 12.87 -0.39 -17.06
C GLY A 642 11.95 0.26 -18.10
N GLY A 643 10.72 0.61 -17.74
CA GLY A 643 9.81 1.38 -18.59
C GLY A 643 9.05 0.58 -19.64
N PHE A 644 8.48 -0.57 -19.25
CA PHE A 644 7.68 -1.42 -20.13
C PHE A 644 6.33 -1.81 -19.53
N VAL A 645 5.39 -2.20 -20.40
CA VAL A 645 4.14 -2.87 -20.05
C VAL A 645 4.06 -4.21 -20.79
N VAL A 646 3.66 -5.25 -20.09
CA VAL A 646 3.66 -6.64 -20.56
C VAL A 646 2.25 -7.21 -20.56
N ASP A 647 1.85 -7.73 -21.72
CA ASP A 647 0.68 -8.60 -21.87
C ASP A 647 1.17 -10.03 -22.08
N LEU A 648 0.81 -10.97 -21.22
CA LEU A 648 1.32 -12.33 -21.20
C LEU A 648 0.18 -13.34 -21.23
N HIS A 649 0.27 -14.32 -22.13
CA HIS A 649 -0.62 -15.46 -22.20
C HIS A 649 0.17 -16.75 -22.02
N TRP A 650 -0.42 -17.72 -21.33
CA TRP A 650 0.20 -19.02 -21.10
C TRP A 650 -0.82 -20.15 -21.17
N GLN A 651 -0.32 -21.35 -21.46
CA GLN A 651 -1.07 -22.59 -21.51
C GLN A 651 -0.14 -23.74 -21.15
N GLN A 652 -0.64 -24.70 -20.37
CA GLN A 652 0.15 -25.87 -19.92
C GLN A 652 1.49 -25.48 -19.30
N GLY A 653 1.49 -24.44 -18.47
CA GLY A 653 2.66 -23.95 -17.76
C GLY A 653 3.67 -23.14 -18.58
N ALA A 654 3.44 -22.95 -19.89
CA ALA A 654 4.39 -22.26 -20.77
C ALA A 654 3.80 -20.99 -21.41
N PRO A 655 4.60 -19.91 -21.61
CA PRO A 655 4.17 -18.75 -22.36
C PRO A 655 3.78 -19.13 -23.80
N THR A 656 2.63 -18.66 -24.26
CA THR A 656 2.19 -18.85 -25.66
C THR A 656 2.46 -17.60 -26.48
N SER A 657 2.26 -16.44 -25.87
CA SER A 657 2.60 -15.14 -26.44
C SER A 657 2.87 -14.12 -25.35
N VAL A 658 3.80 -13.20 -25.62
CA VAL A 658 4.01 -12.01 -24.80
C VAL A 658 4.06 -10.78 -25.70
N THR A 659 3.34 -9.73 -25.33
CA THR A 659 3.43 -8.42 -25.98
C THR A 659 4.08 -7.43 -25.03
N ILE A 660 5.11 -6.75 -25.50
CA ILE A 660 5.87 -5.77 -24.71
C ILE A 660 5.67 -4.42 -25.36
N ARG A 661 5.28 -3.43 -24.55
CA ARG A 661 5.07 -2.04 -24.96
C ARG A 661 6.05 -1.15 -24.21
N SER A 662 6.72 -0.26 -24.92
CA SER A 662 7.60 0.73 -24.29
C SER A 662 6.79 1.92 -23.80
N VAL A 663 6.99 2.31 -22.53
CA VAL A 663 6.54 3.60 -21.97
C VAL A 663 7.71 4.59 -21.81
N GLY A 664 8.90 4.22 -22.27
CA GLY A 664 10.16 4.96 -22.11
C GLY A 664 11.38 4.04 -22.20
N GLY A 665 11.20 2.75 -21.89
CA GLY A 665 12.23 1.73 -21.99
C GLY A 665 12.66 1.44 -23.44
N ARG A 666 13.97 1.31 -23.68
CA ARG A 666 14.50 1.13 -25.05
C ARG A 666 15.00 -0.27 -25.34
N THR A 667 15.53 -0.97 -24.34
CA THR A 667 16.11 -2.30 -24.52
C THR A 667 15.88 -3.13 -23.27
N THR A 668 15.43 -4.36 -23.46
CA THR A 668 15.29 -5.34 -22.39
C THR A 668 15.52 -6.75 -22.91
N THR A 669 15.95 -7.66 -22.04
CA THR A 669 16.02 -9.08 -22.33
C THR A 669 14.77 -9.75 -21.79
N VAL A 670 14.08 -10.53 -22.62
CA VAL A 670 12.91 -11.33 -22.24
C VAL A 670 13.35 -12.77 -22.08
N ALA A 671 13.20 -13.34 -20.89
CA ALA A 671 13.65 -14.67 -20.52
C ALA A 671 12.48 -15.57 -20.11
N HIS A 672 12.59 -16.86 -20.44
CA HIS A 672 11.73 -17.93 -19.93
C HIS A 672 12.55 -19.22 -19.90
N GLY A 673 12.68 -19.81 -18.71
CA GLY A 673 13.60 -20.94 -18.48
C GLY A 673 15.03 -20.60 -18.93
N SER A 674 15.64 -21.47 -19.74
CA SER A 674 16.99 -21.27 -20.28
C SER A 674 17.03 -20.43 -21.56
N THR A 675 15.89 -19.91 -22.03
CA THR A 675 15.81 -19.15 -23.29
C THR A 675 15.68 -17.66 -23.03
N SER A 676 16.30 -16.85 -23.88
CA SER A 676 16.15 -15.40 -23.81
C SER A 676 16.20 -14.74 -25.19
N THR A 677 15.59 -13.57 -25.31
CA THR A 677 15.60 -12.75 -26.52
C THR A 677 15.71 -11.28 -26.16
N THR A 678 16.65 -10.57 -26.79
CA THR A 678 16.76 -9.12 -26.63
C THR A 678 15.70 -8.41 -27.47
N VAL A 679 14.91 -7.57 -26.82
CA VAL A 679 13.93 -6.68 -27.44
C VAL A 679 14.47 -5.26 -27.45
N ARG A 680 14.33 -4.58 -28.59
CA ARG A 680 14.65 -3.16 -28.77
C ARG A 680 13.42 -2.44 -29.30
N LEU A 681 13.00 -1.38 -28.63
CA LEU A 681 11.81 -0.62 -28.97
C LEU A 681 12.12 0.88 -28.87
N GLU A 682 11.47 1.66 -29.72
CA GLU A 682 11.31 3.10 -29.47
C GLU A 682 10.19 3.34 -28.45
N PRO A 683 10.19 4.45 -27.69
CA PRO A 683 9.09 4.84 -26.83
C PRO A 683 7.73 4.80 -27.57
N GLY A 684 6.73 4.17 -26.96
CA GLY A 684 5.41 3.94 -27.58
C GLY A 684 5.36 2.76 -28.56
N GLY A 685 6.51 2.19 -28.94
CA GLY A 685 6.59 0.98 -29.77
C GLY A 685 6.13 -0.27 -29.03
N SER A 686 5.80 -1.31 -29.78
CA SER A 686 5.47 -2.63 -29.20
C SER A 686 5.96 -3.79 -30.07
N VAL A 687 6.21 -4.93 -29.44
CA VAL A 687 6.54 -6.20 -30.11
C VAL A 687 5.80 -7.35 -29.45
N THR A 688 5.36 -8.31 -30.26
CA THR A 688 4.80 -9.58 -29.76
C THR A 688 5.77 -10.71 -30.08
N LEU A 689 6.20 -11.44 -29.05
CA LEU A 689 6.98 -12.66 -29.17
C LEU A 689 6.03 -13.86 -29.04
N LYS A 690 6.26 -14.88 -29.86
CA LYS A 690 5.51 -16.15 -29.90
C LYS A 690 6.49 -17.31 -30.05
N GLY A 691 6.04 -18.53 -29.77
CA GLY A 691 6.84 -19.74 -30.01
C GLY A 691 7.86 -20.04 -28.91
N PHE A 692 7.49 -19.87 -27.65
CA PHE A 692 8.31 -20.26 -26.49
C PHE A 692 8.30 -21.77 -26.21
N ALA A 693 7.44 -22.53 -26.91
CA ALA A 693 7.44 -23.98 -26.86
C ALA A 693 8.55 -24.55 -27.77
N ARG A 694 9.46 -25.31 -27.17
CA ARG A 694 10.23 -26.36 -27.85
C ARG A 694 10.16 -27.64 -27.04
#